data_AF-A0A1V5R3B1-F1
#
_entry.id   AF-A0A1V5R3B1-F1
#
_cell.length_a   1.000
_cell.length_b   1.000
_cell.length_c   1.000
_cell.angle_alpha   90.00
_cell.angle_beta   90.00
_cell.angle_gamma   90.00
#
_symmetry.space_group_name_H-M   'P 1'
#
loop_
_entity.id
_entity.type
_entity.pdbx_description
1 polymer ?
#
loop_
_entity_poly.entity_id
_entity_poly.type
_entity_poly.pdbx_seq_one_letter_code
_entity_poly.pdbx_strand_id
1 'polypeptide(L)'
;MPNFEKHPLHIKTPELHKSEEVGRAIVRQEERTGDKLSNDPTTKIETYISRLENIFLNPDTRVRQRNLELYRDKIYDTLIIKPENFPESYFELQKKVARERGQAVEEIPENVREQMMDIAIADQKASLDAWMDYLSSEDAVYPAWFKYYAWNNIIKLSQFDKERGEFKKRTKSTVAPFPDIYREPLAQIADLYEQIRQDNKNLSDEEVRRQFSQKFPSLYAELIQKSLATQIENKEEIKGEWVKYEQGDNSAAEQLFKSLENKGTGWCTAGQSTAQSQIKSGDFYVYYTNDASGNPTQPRLAIRMDGQDKIGEVRGILPHQNVEPIMQETLDEKLQSFGSEADRYRKKTSDMKQLTGIEIKIQEGKELTKVDLIFLYEINTSIDGFGYQKDPRIKELLNERNILADAETIYECDFNNPGKKELELIYGVGDKSTPPAFFETMKRLRQGRNIESDMLLIFECQPNQIIRSQQELQQAIKEKKEIKAYIGELFPNFFKVIPQHIEHIYTEFPEGKIKQKTIELGTGLKTKAEFVNAIEQQGSGVGDFAKDIMSKAEFVVSNKEAKEDLIILTVKDLGFPSGVTVKEIFERAKSLGLELCPPETGPQLRLQYPEQPIGEWCRIGMEPITDSDGGPHLFGVYRNDDRPWLITHYGGPDYRYVSDNLFAFVRASNS
;
A
#
# COMPACT_ATOMS: atom_id res chain seq x y z
N MET A 1 -5.57 -64.77 11.57
CA MET A 1 -5.18 -63.87 10.47
C MET A 1 -6.46 -63.39 9.79
N PRO A 2 -6.73 -62.08 9.64
CA PRO A 2 -7.99 -61.63 9.06
C PRO A 2 -8.05 -61.96 7.57
N ASN A 3 -9.20 -62.43 7.11
CA ASN A 3 -9.48 -62.86 5.74
C ASN A 3 -9.61 -61.63 4.81
N PHE A 4 -8.75 -61.51 3.79
CA PHE A 4 -8.66 -60.35 2.89
C PHE A 4 -9.38 -60.58 1.54
N GLU A 5 -10.72 -60.72 1.58
CA GLU A 5 -11.63 -60.62 0.41
C GLU A 5 -12.40 -59.28 0.42
N LYS A 6 -11.80 -58.23 1.00
CA LYS A 6 -12.50 -56.98 1.29
C LYS A 6 -12.14 -55.90 0.28
N HIS A 7 -13.13 -55.44 -0.47
CA HIS A 7 -13.07 -54.28 -1.38
C HIS A 7 -12.30 -53.10 -0.73
N PRO A 8 -11.41 -52.35 -1.44
CA PRO A 8 -10.61 -51.27 -0.84
C PRO A 8 -11.42 -50.24 -0.04
N LEU A 9 -12.60 -49.87 -0.56
CA LEU A 9 -13.56 -49.02 0.15
C LEU A 9 -14.00 -49.59 1.52
N HIS A 10 -14.18 -50.91 1.64
CA HIS A 10 -14.50 -51.57 2.90
C HIS A 10 -13.30 -51.54 3.86
N ILE A 11 -12.07 -51.69 3.36
CA ILE A 11 -10.85 -51.58 4.18
C ILE A 11 -10.74 -50.18 4.78
N LYS A 12 -11.00 -49.14 3.98
CA LYS A 12 -10.91 -47.75 4.42
C LYS A 12 -12.13 -47.25 5.18
N THR A 13 -13.29 -47.86 4.94
CA THR A 13 -14.55 -47.51 5.59
C THR A 13 -15.24 -48.78 6.11
N PRO A 14 -14.72 -49.41 7.19
CA PRO A 14 -15.19 -50.72 7.65
C PRO A 14 -16.68 -50.76 7.95
N GLU A 15 -17.24 -49.67 8.46
CA GLU A 15 -18.63 -49.60 8.90
C GLU A 15 -19.62 -49.22 7.79
N LEU A 16 -19.17 -48.91 6.57
CA LEU A 16 -20.04 -48.45 5.48
C LEU A 16 -21.16 -49.46 5.17
N HIS A 17 -20.85 -50.75 5.11
CA HIS A 17 -21.82 -51.81 4.81
C HIS A 17 -22.96 -51.94 5.85
N LYS A 18 -22.85 -51.28 7.01
CA LYS A 18 -23.86 -51.24 8.07
C LYS A 18 -24.64 -49.92 8.09
N SER A 19 -24.34 -48.97 7.20
CA SER A 19 -25.01 -47.68 7.19
C SER A 19 -26.46 -47.81 6.74
N GLU A 20 -27.31 -46.88 7.18
CA GLU A 20 -28.74 -46.89 6.85
C GLU A 20 -28.95 -46.73 5.33
N GLU A 21 -28.11 -45.95 4.67
CA GLU A 21 -28.18 -45.70 3.23
C GLU A 21 -27.88 -46.97 2.42
N VAL A 22 -26.90 -47.77 2.85
CA VAL A 22 -26.60 -49.07 2.25
C VAL A 22 -27.77 -50.03 2.47
N GLY A 23 -28.32 -50.09 3.69
CA GLY A 23 -29.51 -50.89 4.02
C GLY A 23 -30.70 -50.55 3.12
N ARG A 24 -31.00 -49.27 2.95
CA ARG A 24 -32.09 -48.79 2.06
C ARG A 24 -31.84 -49.15 0.59
N ALA A 25 -30.58 -49.15 0.13
CA ALA A 25 -30.26 -49.52 -1.24
C ALA A 25 -30.44 -51.02 -1.50
N ILE A 26 -30.10 -51.86 -0.53
CA ILE A 26 -30.31 -53.31 -0.59
C ILE A 26 -31.80 -53.60 -0.68
N VAL A 27 -32.61 -53.08 0.25
CA VAL A 27 -34.08 -53.31 0.26
C VAL A 27 -34.70 -52.96 -1.09
N ARG A 28 -34.35 -51.80 -1.66
CA ARG A 28 -34.86 -51.39 -2.98
C ARG A 28 -34.43 -52.31 -4.11
N GLN A 29 -33.21 -52.84 -4.04
CA GLN A 29 -32.71 -53.75 -5.08
C GLN A 29 -33.43 -55.10 -4.99
N GLU A 30 -33.61 -55.65 -3.78
CA GLU A 30 -34.37 -56.88 -3.54
C GLU A 30 -35.84 -56.74 -3.97
N GLU A 31 -36.47 -55.60 -3.67
CA GLU A 31 -37.83 -55.29 -4.15
C GLU A 31 -37.92 -55.22 -5.68
N ARG A 32 -36.86 -54.75 -6.35
CA ARG A 32 -36.82 -54.60 -7.81
C ARG A 32 -36.56 -55.91 -8.55
N THR A 33 -35.69 -56.77 -8.01
CA THR A 33 -35.30 -58.04 -8.67
C THR A 33 -36.12 -59.23 -8.18
N GLY A 34 -36.69 -59.16 -6.98
CA GLY A 34 -37.37 -60.29 -6.32
C GLY A 34 -36.42 -61.28 -5.64
N ASP A 35 -35.10 -61.07 -5.75
CA ASP A 35 -34.06 -61.95 -5.21
C ASP A 35 -33.48 -61.39 -3.91
N LYS A 36 -33.22 -62.26 -2.92
CA LYS A 36 -32.47 -61.88 -1.72
C LYS A 36 -30.98 -61.74 -2.02
N LEU A 37 -30.38 -60.63 -1.61
CA LEU A 37 -28.96 -60.35 -1.81
C LEU A 37 -28.09 -60.99 -0.73
N SER A 38 -26.83 -61.28 -1.06
CA SER A 38 -25.85 -61.80 -0.11
C SER A 38 -25.63 -60.83 1.05
N ASN A 39 -25.47 -61.37 2.26
CA ASN A 39 -25.17 -60.58 3.46
C ASN A 39 -23.69 -60.17 3.57
N ASP A 40 -22.86 -60.56 2.60
CA ASP A 40 -21.45 -60.21 2.50
C ASP A 40 -21.23 -58.68 2.40
N PRO A 41 -20.30 -58.08 3.18
CA PRO A 41 -20.02 -56.65 3.14
C PRO A 41 -19.66 -56.10 1.74
N THR A 42 -18.95 -56.85 0.90
CA THR A 42 -18.57 -56.39 -0.43
C THR A 42 -19.81 -56.27 -1.33
N THR A 43 -20.66 -57.29 -1.35
CA THR A 43 -21.92 -57.29 -2.13
C THR A 43 -22.83 -56.12 -1.74
N LYS A 44 -22.94 -55.84 -0.44
CA LYS A 44 -23.74 -54.70 0.07
C LYS A 44 -23.21 -53.35 -0.42
N ILE A 45 -21.89 -53.16 -0.33
CA ILE A 45 -21.24 -51.93 -0.78
C ILE A 45 -21.39 -51.77 -2.29
N GLU A 46 -21.14 -52.82 -3.09
CA GLU A 46 -21.29 -52.77 -4.54
C GLU A 46 -22.72 -52.47 -4.99
N THR A 47 -23.73 -53.03 -4.30
CA THR A 47 -25.14 -52.70 -4.55
C THR A 47 -25.42 -51.22 -4.32
N TYR A 48 -24.90 -50.68 -3.22
CA TYR A 48 -25.05 -49.26 -2.91
C TYR A 48 -24.32 -48.35 -3.92
N ILE A 49 -23.08 -48.68 -4.26
CA ILE A 49 -22.29 -47.92 -5.25
C ILE A 49 -22.96 -47.98 -6.63
N SER A 50 -23.44 -49.14 -7.07
CA SER A 50 -24.15 -49.29 -8.35
C SER A 50 -25.39 -48.41 -8.41
N ARG A 51 -26.10 -48.26 -7.28
CA ARG A 51 -27.23 -47.32 -7.20
C ARG A 51 -26.78 -45.87 -7.36
N LEU A 52 -25.68 -45.47 -6.71
CA LEU A 52 -25.14 -44.11 -6.84
C LEU A 52 -24.63 -43.84 -8.26
N GLU A 53 -23.97 -44.82 -8.88
CA GLU A 53 -23.50 -44.76 -10.27
C GLU A 53 -24.67 -44.54 -11.23
N ASN A 54 -25.77 -45.28 -11.09
CA ASN A 54 -26.98 -45.07 -11.89
C ASN A 54 -27.62 -43.68 -11.73
N ILE A 55 -27.39 -43.01 -10.59
CA ILE A 55 -27.91 -41.68 -10.30
C ILE A 55 -26.97 -40.60 -10.86
N PHE A 56 -25.72 -40.60 -10.41
CA PHE A 56 -24.75 -39.52 -10.62
C PHE A 56 -23.87 -39.73 -11.86
N LEU A 57 -23.76 -40.95 -12.36
CA LEU A 57 -22.93 -41.34 -13.51
C LEU A 57 -23.80 -42.01 -14.59
N ASN A 58 -25.07 -41.62 -14.68
CA ASN A 58 -25.99 -42.21 -15.66
C ASN A 58 -25.41 -42.05 -17.08
N PRO A 59 -25.42 -43.11 -17.92
CA PRO A 59 -24.94 -43.03 -19.30
C PRO A 59 -25.72 -42.03 -20.15
N ASP A 60 -27.01 -41.82 -19.86
CA ASP A 60 -27.80 -40.75 -20.48
C ASP A 60 -27.47 -39.41 -19.80
N THR A 61 -26.75 -38.56 -20.53
CA THR A 61 -26.30 -37.24 -20.07
C THR A 61 -27.46 -36.35 -19.60
N ARG A 62 -28.65 -36.44 -20.23
CA ARG A 62 -29.82 -35.64 -19.82
C ARG A 62 -30.35 -36.11 -18.47
N VAL A 63 -30.41 -37.43 -18.26
CA VAL A 63 -30.83 -38.02 -16.98
C VAL A 63 -29.79 -37.69 -15.90
N ARG A 64 -28.50 -37.77 -16.23
CA ARG A 64 -27.39 -37.42 -15.32
C ARG A 64 -27.46 -35.98 -14.86
N GLN A 65 -27.60 -35.02 -15.78
CA GLN A 65 -27.73 -33.60 -15.45
C GLN A 65 -28.96 -33.32 -14.60
N ARG A 66 -30.14 -33.84 -14.98
CA ARG A 66 -31.37 -33.70 -14.19
C ARG A 66 -31.18 -34.24 -12.77
N ASN A 67 -30.55 -35.41 -12.62
CA ASN A 67 -30.30 -35.98 -11.31
C ASN A 67 -29.35 -35.11 -10.49
N LEU A 68 -28.25 -34.64 -11.08
CA LEU A 68 -27.31 -33.73 -10.40
C LEU A 68 -28.02 -32.48 -9.90
N GLU A 69 -28.79 -31.81 -10.75
CA GLU A 69 -29.59 -30.64 -10.39
C GLU A 69 -30.55 -30.92 -9.21
N LEU A 70 -31.26 -32.05 -9.23
CA LEU A 70 -32.18 -32.44 -8.15
C LEU A 70 -31.48 -32.69 -6.80
N TYR A 71 -30.19 -33.06 -6.82
CA TYR A 71 -29.43 -33.34 -5.61
C TYR A 71 -28.57 -32.16 -5.14
N ARG A 72 -28.22 -31.19 -6.00
CA ARG A 72 -27.39 -30.03 -5.63
C ARG A 72 -27.95 -29.28 -4.42
N ASP A 73 -29.22 -28.91 -4.44
CA ASP A 73 -29.83 -28.16 -3.32
C ASP A 73 -29.73 -28.90 -1.99
N LYS A 74 -30.00 -30.22 -1.99
CA LYS A 74 -29.90 -31.07 -0.79
C LYS A 74 -28.46 -31.18 -0.28
N ILE A 75 -27.50 -31.23 -1.22
CA ILE A 75 -26.08 -31.25 -0.90
C ILE A 75 -25.68 -29.90 -0.30
N TYR A 76 -26.14 -28.78 -0.87
CA TYR A 76 -25.86 -27.44 -0.34
C TYR A 76 -26.42 -27.26 1.07
N ASP A 77 -27.68 -27.63 1.30
CA ASP A 77 -28.35 -27.54 2.61
C ASP A 77 -27.56 -28.26 3.72
N THR A 78 -26.82 -29.30 3.34
CA THR A 78 -26.04 -30.13 4.27
C THR A 78 -24.61 -29.63 4.45
N LEU A 79 -23.96 -29.15 3.38
CA LEU A 79 -22.51 -28.95 3.34
C LEU A 79 -22.06 -27.48 3.33
N ILE A 80 -22.92 -26.56 2.90
CA ILE A 80 -22.59 -25.13 2.81
C ILE A 80 -22.84 -24.47 4.17
N ILE A 81 -21.95 -23.53 4.53
CA ILE A 81 -22.13 -22.73 5.74
C ILE A 81 -23.45 -21.96 5.70
N LYS A 82 -24.14 -21.91 6.83
CA LYS A 82 -25.35 -21.09 6.98
C LYS A 82 -25.01 -19.71 7.55
N PRO A 83 -25.74 -18.65 7.18
CA PRO A 83 -25.54 -17.29 7.68
C PRO A 83 -25.30 -17.20 9.20
N GLU A 84 -26.09 -17.93 9.99
CA GLU A 84 -26.02 -17.93 11.45
C GLU A 84 -24.77 -18.62 12.04
N ASN A 85 -23.98 -19.33 11.23
CA ASN A 85 -22.76 -20.00 11.65
C ASN A 85 -21.47 -19.25 11.25
N PHE A 86 -21.59 -18.07 10.61
CA PHE A 86 -20.42 -17.24 10.31
C PHE A 86 -19.77 -16.76 11.61
N PRO A 87 -18.47 -17.07 11.83
CA PRO A 87 -17.79 -16.67 13.05
C PRO A 87 -17.40 -15.18 12.99
N GLU A 88 -17.49 -14.48 14.13
CA GLU A 88 -17.06 -13.07 14.21
C GLU A 88 -15.59 -12.89 13.81
N SER A 89 -14.75 -13.89 14.08
CA SER A 89 -13.33 -13.89 13.70
C SER A 89 -13.09 -13.76 12.19
N TYR A 90 -14.07 -14.11 11.34
CA TYR A 90 -13.99 -13.85 9.90
C TYR A 90 -14.03 -12.35 9.60
N PHE A 91 -14.98 -11.62 10.21
CA PHE A 91 -15.14 -10.18 10.01
C PHE A 91 -13.98 -9.41 10.66
N GLU A 92 -13.53 -9.82 11.84
CA GLU A 92 -12.36 -9.23 12.51
C GLU A 92 -11.07 -9.38 11.69
N LEU A 93 -10.88 -10.52 11.02
CA LEU A 93 -9.75 -10.69 10.10
C LEU A 93 -9.82 -9.68 8.94
N GLN A 94 -11.02 -9.41 8.42
CA GLN A 94 -11.21 -8.47 7.31
C GLN A 94 -10.97 -7.02 7.76
N LYS A 95 -11.43 -6.65 8.96
CA LYS A 95 -11.08 -5.36 9.58
C LYS A 95 -9.57 -5.20 9.76
N LYS A 96 -8.89 -6.26 10.25
CA LYS A 96 -7.44 -6.26 10.43
C LYS A 96 -6.70 -6.04 9.10
N VAL A 97 -7.07 -6.80 8.05
CA VAL A 97 -6.46 -6.63 6.72
C VAL A 97 -6.70 -5.23 6.15
N ALA A 98 -7.90 -4.69 6.32
CA ALA A 98 -8.22 -3.33 5.87
C ALA A 98 -7.39 -2.27 6.64
N ARG A 99 -7.28 -2.42 7.97
CA ARG A 99 -6.45 -1.56 8.83
C ARG A 99 -4.98 -1.61 8.42
N GLU A 100 -4.42 -2.80 8.17
CA GLU A 100 -3.03 -2.96 7.74
C GLU A 100 -2.74 -2.23 6.41
N ARG A 101 -3.75 -2.11 5.54
CA ARG A 101 -3.69 -1.37 4.27
C ARG A 101 -3.97 0.14 4.40
N GLY A 102 -4.17 0.65 5.61
CA GLY A 102 -4.55 2.05 5.84
C GLY A 102 -5.97 2.39 5.38
N GLN A 103 -6.82 1.37 5.27
CA GLN A 103 -8.26 1.46 5.03
C GLN A 103 -9.01 1.05 6.31
N ALA A 104 -8.59 1.58 7.45
CA ALA A 104 -9.17 1.19 8.73
C ALA A 104 -10.70 1.41 8.75
N VAL A 105 -11.43 0.37 9.14
CA VAL A 105 -12.89 0.38 9.29
C VAL A 105 -13.20 0.02 10.74
N GLU A 106 -13.85 0.92 11.48
CA GLU A 106 -14.26 0.66 12.87
C GLU A 106 -15.30 -0.45 12.95
N GLU A 107 -16.34 -0.35 12.12
CA GLU A 107 -17.43 -1.32 12.05
C GLU A 107 -17.80 -1.60 10.60
N ILE A 108 -17.91 -2.89 10.25
CA ILE A 108 -18.35 -3.30 8.91
C ILE A 108 -19.88 -3.17 8.89
N PRO A 109 -20.46 -2.30 8.04
CA PRO A 109 -21.91 -2.13 7.95
C PRO A 109 -22.62 -3.45 7.64
N GLU A 110 -23.82 -3.65 8.19
CA GLU A 110 -24.55 -4.92 8.07
C GLU A 110 -24.76 -5.35 6.62
N ASN A 111 -25.09 -4.41 5.72
CA ASN A 111 -25.25 -4.70 4.29
C ASN A 111 -23.95 -5.18 3.64
N VAL A 112 -22.78 -4.74 4.14
CA VAL A 112 -21.48 -5.22 3.67
C VAL A 112 -21.19 -6.59 4.26
N ARG A 113 -21.57 -6.85 5.52
CA ARG A 113 -21.44 -8.19 6.13
C ARG A 113 -22.25 -9.23 5.37
N GLU A 114 -23.50 -8.90 5.04
CA GLU A 114 -24.38 -9.73 4.20
C GLU A 114 -23.72 -10.03 2.84
N GLN A 115 -23.19 -9.00 2.16
CA GLN A 115 -22.47 -9.19 0.88
C GLN A 115 -21.24 -10.10 1.02
N MET A 116 -20.45 -9.94 2.09
CA MET A 116 -19.28 -10.80 2.34
C MET A 116 -19.68 -12.25 2.59
N MET A 117 -20.77 -12.47 3.33
CA MET A 117 -21.33 -13.79 3.56
C MET A 117 -21.84 -14.42 2.27
N ASP A 118 -22.57 -13.67 1.46
CA ASP A 118 -23.09 -14.13 0.17
C ASP A 118 -21.96 -14.54 -0.77
N ILE A 119 -20.88 -13.75 -0.85
CA ILE A 119 -19.69 -14.08 -1.64
C ILE A 119 -19.04 -15.38 -1.13
N ALA A 120 -18.84 -15.51 0.18
CA ALA A 120 -18.24 -16.70 0.76
C ALA A 120 -19.11 -17.96 0.54
N ILE A 121 -20.43 -17.84 0.67
CA ILE A 121 -21.39 -18.92 0.38
C ILE A 121 -21.33 -19.31 -1.10
N ALA A 122 -21.31 -18.32 -2.00
CA ALA A 122 -21.22 -18.54 -3.43
C ALA A 122 -19.91 -19.24 -3.83
N ASP A 123 -18.77 -18.83 -3.27
CA ASP A 123 -17.47 -19.47 -3.51
C ASP A 123 -17.43 -20.92 -2.95
N GLN A 124 -18.11 -21.20 -1.83
CA GLN A 124 -18.28 -22.59 -1.36
C GLN A 124 -19.14 -23.42 -2.31
N LYS A 125 -20.23 -22.86 -2.86
CA LYS A 125 -21.06 -23.56 -3.85
C LYS A 125 -20.28 -23.85 -5.11
N ALA A 126 -19.60 -22.85 -5.67
CA ALA A 126 -18.80 -22.99 -6.89
C ALA A 126 -17.69 -24.04 -6.74
N SER A 127 -16.93 -24.01 -5.64
CA SER A 127 -15.89 -25.03 -5.39
C SER A 127 -16.48 -26.44 -5.20
N LEU A 128 -17.67 -26.57 -4.62
CA LEU A 128 -18.35 -27.86 -4.48
C LEU A 128 -18.91 -28.36 -5.82
N ASP A 129 -19.44 -27.45 -6.63
CA ASP A 129 -19.92 -27.72 -7.98
C ASP A 129 -18.79 -28.23 -8.87
N ALA A 130 -17.62 -27.60 -8.81
CA ALA A 130 -16.44 -28.07 -9.53
C ALA A 130 -16.13 -29.55 -9.22
N TRP A 131 -16.22 -29.97 -7.96
CA TRP A 131 -16.05 -31.38 -7.58
C TRP A 131 -17.15 -32.29 -8.11
N MET A 132 -18.42 -31.86 -8.01
CA MET A 132 -19.56 -32.65 -8.52
C MET A 132 -19.49 -32.82 -10.04
N ASP A 133 -19.17 -31.75 -10.75
CA ASP A 133 -19.06 -31.73 -12.20
C ASP A 133 -17.85 -32.54 -12.67
N TYR A 134 -16.69 -32.37 -12.03
CA TYR A 134 -15.51 -33.15 -12.37
C TYR A 134 -15.74 -34.65 -12.13
N LEU A 135 -16.19 -35.07 -10.94
CA LEU A 135 -16.39 -36.49 -10.64
C LEU A 135 -17.50 -37.13 -11.49
N SER A 136 -18.47 -36.35 -11.97
CA SER A 136 -19.53 -36.84 -12.87
C SER A 136 -19.21 -36.71 -14.37
N SER A 137 -18.10 -36.05 -14.71
CA SER A 137 -17.63 -35.90 -16.09
C SER A 137 -17.00 -37.18 -16.65
N GLU A 138 -16.84 -37.18 -17.97
CA GLU A 138 -16.12 -38.23 -18.71
C GLU A 138 -14.60 -38.17 -18.50
N ASP A 139 -14.07 -37.00 -18.10
CA ASP A 139 -12.64 -36.81 -17.81
C ASP A 139 -12.19 -37.54 -16.54
N ALA A 140 -13.08 -37.72 -15.58
CA ALA A 140 -12.80 -38.47 -14.36
C ALA A 140 -12.99 -39.96 -14.63
N VAL A 141 -12.02 -40.59 -15.28
CA VAL A 141 -12.02 -42.03 -15.64
C VAL A 141 -11.68 -42.91 -14.42
N TYR A 142 -12.39 -42.68 -13.31
CA TYR A 142 -12.26 -43.43 -12.06
C TYR A 142 -13.45 -44.37 -11.86
N PRO A 143 -13.26 -45.54 -11.22
CA PRO A 143 -14.37 -46.38 -10.79
C PRO A 143 -15.33 -45.63 -9.86
N ALA A 144 -16.63 -45.92 -9.96
CA ALA A 144 -17.67 -45.24 -9.16
C ALA A 144 -17.42 -45.31 -7.65
N TRP A 145 -16.88 -46.43 -7.14
CA TRP A 145 -16.54 -46.58 -5.73
C TRP A 145 -15.41 -45.64 -5.29
N PHE A 146 -14.45 -45.33 -6.18
CA PHE A 146 -13.35 -44.42 -5.88
C PHE A 146 -13.84 -42.97 -5.91
N LYS A 147 -14.70 -42.61 -6.87
CA LYS A 147 -15.37 -41.29 -6.90
C LYS A 147 -16.14 -41.04 -5.60
N TYR A 148 -16.88 -42.04 -5.12
CA TYR A 148 -17.55 -41.99 -3.81
C TYR A 148 -16.55 -41.81 -2.65
N TYR A 149 -15.43 -42.53 -2.67
CA TYR A 149 -14.40 -42.44 -1.64
C TYR A 149 -13.75 -41.06 -1.59
N ALA A 150 -13.36 -40.52 -2.75
CA ALA A 150 -12.79 -39.18 -2.87
C ALA A 150 -13.76 -38.12 -2.36
N TRP A 151 -15.01 -38.13 -2.85
CA TRP A 151 -16.07 -37.21 -2.42
C TRP A 151 -16.24 -37.18 -0.89
N ASN A 152 -16.37 -38.34 -0.25
CA ASN A 152 -16.57 -38.44 1.19
C ASN A 152 -15.39 -37.99 2.06
N ASN A 153 -14.20 -37.87 1.46
CA ASN A 153 -13.05 -37.28 2.13
C ASN A 153 -13.00 -35.77 1.86
N ILE A 154 -13.16 -35.33 0.61
CA ILE A 154 -13.08 -33.91 0.20
C ILE A 154 -14.09 -33.03 0.93
N ILE A 155 -15.34 -33.47 1.08
CA ILE A 155 -16.37 -32.67 1.75
C ILE A 155 -16.07 -32.37 3.23
N LYS A 156 -15.05 -33.02 3.81
CA LYS A 156 -14.60 -32.81 5.19
C LYS A 156 -13.37 -31.89 5.28
N LEU A 157 -12.82 -31.44 4.16
CA LEU A 157 -11.59 -30.67 4.08
C LEU A 157 -11.85 -29.22 3.68
N SER A 158 -11.11 -28.30 4.29
CA SER A 158 -10.97 -26.91 3.83
C SER A 158 -9.91 -26.84 2.73
N GLN A 159 -9.73 -25.69 2.10
CA GLN A 159 -8.60 -25.45 1.20
C GLN A 159 -7.25 -25.91 1.76
N PHE A 160 -6.36 -26.33 0.85
CA PHE A 160 -5.01 -26.79 1.17
C PHE A 160 -4.15 -25.64 1.73
N ASP A 161 -3.57 -25.83 2.91
CA ASP A 161 -2.67 -24.87 3.54
C ASP A 161 -1.24 -25.13 3.03
N LYS A 162 -0.80 -24.34 2.05
CA LYS A 162 0.52 -24.51 1.39
C LYS A 162 1.69 -24.39 2.36
N GLU A 163 1.58 -23.55 3.38
CA GLU A 163 2.64 -23.31 4.36
C GLU A 163 2.83 -24.53 5.27
N ARG A 164 1.70 -25.07 5.75
CA ARG A 164 1.71 -26.23 6.65
C ARG A 164 1.78 -27.57 5.93
N GLY A 165 1.46 -27.60 4.64
CA GLY A 165 1.41 -28.82 3.87
C GLY A 165 0.25 -29.74 4.20
N GLU A 166 -0.85 -29.20 4.71
CA GLU A 166 -1.96 -30.01 5.21
C GLU A 166 -3.33 -29.38 4.91
N PHE A 167 -4.38 -30.20 5.04
CA PHE A 167 -5.76 -29.74 4.98
C PHE A 167 -6.31 -29.52 6.38
N LYS A 168 -6.93 -28.35 6.61
CA LYS A 168 -7.77 -28.16 7.80
C LYS A 168 -9.09 -28.92 7.64
N LYS A 169 -9.64 -29.41 8.74
CA LYS A 169 -10.98 -30.02 8.75
C LYS A 169 -12.06 -28.95 8.68
N ARG A 170 -13.14 -29.22 7.94
CA ARG A 170 -14.33 -28.37 7.97
C ARG A 170 -15.12 -28.57 9.25
N THR A 171 -15.70 -27.49 9.75
CA THR A 171 -16.72 -27.45 10.79
C THR A 171 -17.92 -26.66 10.25
N LYS A 172 -19.00 -26.59 11.04
CA LYS A 172 -20.19 -25.78 10.68
C LYS A 172 -19.90 -24.29 10.47
N SER A 173 -18.76 -23.79 10.97
CA SER A 173 -18.34 -22.38 10.88
C SER A 173 -17.18 -22.17 9.90
N THR A 174 -16.85 -23.17 9.06
CA THR A 174 -15.82 -23.00 8.04
C THR A 174 -16.34 -22.12 6.92
N VAL A 175 -15.71 -20.96 6.75
CA VAL A 175 -16.04 -19.97 5.70
C VAL A 175 -15.32 -20.28 4.39
N ALA A 176 -14.15 -20.91 4.43
CA ALA A 176 -13.34 -21.18 3.25
C ALA A 176 -14.02 -22.12 2.22
N PRO A 177 -13.72 -21.98 0.92
CA PRO A 177 -14.12 -22.92 -0.12
C PRO A 177 -13.66 -24.37 0.14
N PHE A 178 -14.19 -25.31 -0.65
CA PHE A 178 -13.67 -26.68 -0.68
C PHE A 178 -12.28 -26.70 -1.35
N PRO A 179 -11.47 -27.76 -1.15
CA PRO A 179 -10.17 -27.90 -1.79
C PRO A 179 -10.24 -27.74 -3.31
N ASP A 180 -9.22 -27.17 -3.93
CA ASP A 180 -9.07 -27.23 -5.39
C ASP A 180 -8.85 -28.69 -5.85
N ILE A 181 -9.17 -28.97 -7.12
CA ILE A 181 -9.02 -30.31 -7.70
C ILE A 181 -7.61 -30.49 -8.24
N TYR A 182 -6.73 -31.11 -7.46
CA TYR A 182 -5.43 -31.58 -7.93
C TYR A 182 -5.59 -32.95 -8.60
N ARG A 183 -5.83 -32.95 -9.92
CA ARG A 183 -6.17 -34.14 -10.73
C ARG A 183 -5.07 -35.20 -10.73
N GLU A 184 -3.81 -34.79 -10.87
CA GLU A 184 -2.67 -35.70 -10.89
C GLU A 184 -2.50 -36.43 -9.54
N PRO A 185 -2.39 -35.74 -8.38
CA PRO A 185 -2.43 -36.40 -7.07
C PRO A 185 -3.63 -37.32 -6.87
N LEU A 186 -4.81 -36.94 -7.35
CA LEU A 186 -6.01 -37.77 -7.23
C LEU A 186 -5.92 -39.05 -8.07
N ALA A 187 -5.40 -38.97 -9.29
CA ALA A 187 -5.16 -40.12 -10.17
C ALA A 187 -4.15 -41.10 -9.56
N GLN A 188 -3.04 -40.58 -8.99
CA GLN A 188 -2.06 -41.42 -8.30
C GLN A 188 -2.68 -42.20 -7.12
N ILE A 189 -3.60 -41.59 -6.36
CA ILE A 189 -4.33 -42.29 -5.29
C ILE A 189 -5.30 -43.33 -5.89
N ALA A 190 -5.95 -43.04 -7.02
CA ALA A 190 -6.84 -43.99 -7.70
C ALA A 190 -6.07 -45.24 -8.14
N ASP A 191 -4.93 -45.04 -8.82
CA ASP A 191 -4.07 -46.11 -9.32
C ASP A 191 -3.52 -46.96 -8.17
N LEU A 192 -3.07 -46.32 -7.09
CA LEU A 192 -2.62 -46.98 -5.87
C LEU A 192 -3.71 -47.92 -5.31
N TYR A 193 -4.96 -47.47 -5.26
CA TYR A 193 -6.03 -48.29 -4.69
C TYR A 193 -6.48 -49.40 -5.64
N GLU A 194 -6.42 -49.19 -6.95
CA GLU A 194 -6.74 -50.21 -7.95
C GLU A 194 -5.67 -51.31 -7.97
N GLN A 195 -4.38 -50.96 -7.83
CA GLN A 195 -3.30 -51.94 -7.64
C GLN A 195 -3.57 -52.86 -6.44
N ILE A 196 -4.01 -52.28 -5.32
CA ILE A 196 -4.33 -53.04 -4.11
C ILE A 196 -5.59 -53.88 -4.28
N ARG A 197 -6.55 -53.42 -5.08
CA ARG A 197 -7.73 -54.22 -5.43
C ARG A 197 -7.35 -55.47 -6.22
N GLN A 198 -6.40 -55.34 -7.14
CA GLN A 198 -5.96 -56.42 -8.03
C GLN A 198 -5.10 -57.46 -7.31
N ASP A 199 -4.16 -57.06 -6.44
CA ASP A 199 -3.27 -58.01 -5.74
C ASP A 199 -2.90 -57.59 -4.31
N ASN A 200 -3.88 -57.47 -3.41
CA ASN A 200 -3.63 -57.13 -2.01
C ASN A 200 -2.72 -58.15 -1.27
N LYS A 201 -2.65 -59.42 -1.73
CA LYS A 201 -1.96 -60.50 -1.01
C LYS A 201 -0.47 -60.59 -1.34
N ASN A 202 -0.07 -60.37 -2.58
CA ASN A 202 1.34 -60.51 -3.00
C ASN A 202 2.04 -59.17 -3.26
N LEU A 203 1.38 -58.04 -3.04
CA LEU A 203 1.99 -56.72 -3.16
C LEU A 203 3.15 -56.56 -2.17
N SER A 204 4.40 -56.69 -2.66
CA SER A 204 5.65 -56.60 -1.90
C SER A 204 6.25 -55.19 -1.86
N ASP A 205 5.69 -54.25 -2.63
CA ASP A 205 6.15 -52.87 -2.67
C ASP A 205 5.87 -52.16 -1.33
N GLU A 206 6.94 -51.83 -0.61
CA GLU A 206 6.89 -51.18 0.69
C GLU A 206 6.31 -49.75 0.60
N GLU A 207 6.53 -49.05 -0.51
CA GLU A 207 6.05 -47.68 -0.70
C GLU A 207 4.54 -47.67 -0.97
N VAL A 208 4.03 -48.60 -1.79
CA VAL A 208 2.58 -48.77 -1.98
C VAL A 208 1.88 -49.08 -0.66
N ARG A 209 2.45 -49.97 0.16
CA ARG A 209 1.89 -50.28 1.50
C ARG A 209 1.92 -49.07 2.42
N ARG A 210 3.03 -48.32 2.43
CA ARG A 210 3.16 -47.08 3.22
C ARG A 210 2.10 -46.07 2.82
N GLN A 211 2.00 -45.74 1.52
CA GLN A 211 1.02 -44.79 1.01
C GLN A 211 -0.41 -45.23 1.29
N PHE A 212 -0.74 -46.50 1.03
CA PHE A 212 -2.07 -47.02 1.32
C PHE A 212 -2.37 -47.11 2.81
N SER A 213 -1.39 -47.16 3.72
CA SER A 213 -1.67 -47.09 5.16
C SER A 213 -2.18 -45.70 5.59
N GLN A 214 -1.81 -44.65 4.85
CA GLN A 214 -2.17 -43.28 5.19
C GLN A 214 -3.67 -43.00 5.04
N LYS A 215 -4.13 -41.95 5.72
CA LYS A 215 -5.47 -41.39 5.50
C LYS A 215 -5.46 -40.58 4.21
N PHE A 216 -6.59 -40.58 3.49
CA PHE A 216 -6.72 -39.85 2.23
C PHE A 216 -6.25 -38.39 2.31
N PRO A 217 -6.64 -37.58 3.32
CA PRO A 217 -6.21 -36.18 3.37
C PRO A 217 -4.69 -36.02 3.48
N SER A 218 -4.02 -36.91 4.22
CA SER A 218 -2.57 -36.87 4.42
C SER A 218 -1.82 -37.28 3.15
N LEU A 219 -2.25 -38.37 2.50
CA LEU A 219 -1.65 -38.81 1.24
C LEU A 219 -1.89 -37.79 0.13
N TYR A 220 -3.10 -37.23 0.05
CA TYR A 220 -3.42 -36.22 -0.95
C TYR A 220 -2.59 -34.95 -0.75
N ALA A 221 -2.43 -34.50 0.50
CA ALA A 221 -1.55 -33.40 0.84
C ALA A 221 -0.07 -33.68 0.48
N GLU A 222 0.45 -34.85 0.82
CA GLU A 222 1.82 -35.28 0.48
C GLU A 222 2.06 -35.22 -1.05
N LEU A 223 1.13 -35.75 -1.83
CA LEU A 223 1.23 -35.78 -3.29
C LEU A 223 1.07 -34.38 -3.91
N ILE A 224 0.22 -33.53 -3.35
CA ILE A 224 0.12 -32.11 -3.76
C ILE A 224 1.44 -31.40 -3.50
N GLN A 225 2.04 -31.57 -2.31
CA GLN A 225 3.33 -30.94 -2.01
C GLN A 225 4.42 -31.40 -2.97
N LYS A 226 4.49 -32.71 -3.27
CA LYS A 226 5.44 -33.24 -4.26
C LYS A 226 5.21 -32.61 -5.64
N SER A 227 3.97 -32.59 -6.12
CA SER A 227 3.64 -32.00 -7.43
C SER A 227 3.99 -30.51 -7.48
N LEU A 228 3.65 -29.73 -6.45
CA LEU A 228 3.99 -28.31 -6.35
C LEU A 228 5.52 -28.08 -6.25
N ALA A 229 6.24 -28.90 -5.47
CA ALA A 229 7.69 -28.82 -5.36
C ALA A 229 8.36 -29.15 -6.70
N THR A 230 7.89 -30.18 -7.41
CA THR A 230 8.38 -30.52 -8.75
C THR A 230 8.10 -29.41 -9.77
N GLN A 231 6.94 -28.73 -9.67
CA GLN A 231 6.67 -27.54 -10.50
C GLN A 231 7.65 -26.38 -10.22
N ILE A 232 8.10 -26.23 -8.98
CA ILE A 232 9.09 -25.21 -8.57
C ILE A 232 10.52 -25.62 -8.95
N GLU A 233 10.88 -26.89 -8.79
CA GLU A 233 12.22 -27.44 -9.04
C GLU A 233 12.52 -27.65 -10.53
N ASN A 234 11.50 -27.89 -11.37
CA ASN A 234 11.61 -28.01 -12.83
C ASN A 234 11.88 -26.67 -13.56
N LYS A 235 12.75 -25.82 -13.00
CA LYS A 235 13.41 -24.67 -13.64
C LYS A 235 13.16 -24.54 -15.17
N GLU A 236 12.53 -23.45 -15.61
CA GLU A 236 13.18 -22.33 -16.37
C GLU A 236 12.21 -21.51 -17.23
N GLU A 237 10.95 -21.90 -17.43
CA GLU A 237 10.09 -21.08 -18.30
C GLU A 237 9.39 -19.96 -17.51
N ILE A 238 10.10 -18.83 -17.42
CA ILE A 238 9.52 -17.55 -17.00
C ILE A 238 8.82 -16.82 -18.15
N LYS A 239 9.02 -17.26 -19.41
CA LYS A 239 8.30 -16.67 -20.53
C LYS A 239 6.83 -17.01 -20.44
N GLY A 240 6.06 -16.05 -20.88
CA GLY A 240 4.63 -16.01 -20.73
C GLY A 240 4.10 -14.71 -21.25
N GLU A 241 2.83 -14.46 -20.95
CA GLU A 241 2.16 -13.24 -21.37
C GLU A 241 1.25 -12.69 -20.29
N TRP A 242 1.12 -11.36 -20.30
CA TRP A 242 0.11 -10.66 -19.53
C TRP A 242 -1.21 -10.68 -20.29
N VAL A 243 -2.23 -11.25 -19.66
CA VAL A 243 -3.62 -11.13 -20.13
C VAL A 243 -4.31 -10.08 -19.29
N LYS A 244 -5.00 -9.15 -19.96
CA LYS A 244 -5.87 -8.16 -19.34
C LYS A 244 -7.32 -8.64 -19.42
N TYR A 245 -8.02 -8.57 -18.30
CA TYR A 245 -9.44 -8.78 -18.16
C TYR A 245 -10.09 -7.43 -17.87
N GLU A 246 -10.99 -7.00 -18.75
CA GLU A 246 -11.51 -5.62 -18.74
C GLU A 246 -12.56 -5.39 -17.65
N GLN A 247 -12.47 -4.22 -17.02
CA GLN A 247 -13.41 -3.79 -15.99
C GLN A 247 -14.87 -3.86 -16.48
N GLY A 248 -15.73 -4.48 -15.68
CA GLY A 248 -17.17 -4.53 -15.91
C GLY A 248 -17.64 -5.51 -16.99
N ASP A 249 -16.73 -6.24 -17.65
CA ASP A 249 -17.09 -7.30 -18.60
C ASP A 249 -17.35 -8.63 -17.88
N ASN A 250 -18.60 -9.07 -17.87
CA ASN A 250 -19.00 -10.36 -17.28
C ASN A 250 -18.34 -11.55 -18.00
N SER A 251 -18.06 -11.44 -19.31
CA SER A 251 -17.34 -12.48 -20.05
C SER A 251 -15.89 -12.55 -19.59
N ALA A 252 -15.23 -11.41 -19.39
CA ALA A 252 -13.88 -11.35 -18.84
C ALA A 252 -13.81 -11.95 -17.43
N ALA A 253 -14.80 -11.71 -16.56
CA ALA A 253 -14.86 -12.33 -15.23
C ALA A 253 -14.95 -13.86 -15.30
N GLU A 254 -15.76 -14.39 -16.21
CA GLU A 254 -15.89 -15.84 -16.43
C GLU A 254 -14.60 -16.45 -17.00
N GLN A 255 -13.94 -15.76 -17.95
CA GLN A 255 -12.66 -16.18 -18.50
C GLN A 255 -11.56 -16.18 -17.43
N LEU A 256 -11.49 -15.13 -16.61
CA LEU A 256 -10.58 -15.03 -15.48
C LEU A 256 -10.79 -16.20 -14.52
N PHE A 257 -12.01 -16.45 -14.06
CA PHE A 257 -12.34 -17.57 -13.19
C PHE A 257 -11.85 -18.91 -13.78
N LYS A 258 -12.24 -19.22 -15.02
CA LYS A 258 -11.84 -20.46 -15.71
C LYS A 258 -10.33 -20.61 -15.88
N SER A 259 -9.62 -19.51 -16.11
CA SER A 259 -8.16 -19.53 -16.27
C SER A 259 -7.41 -19.83 -14.96
N LEU A 260 -8.03 -19.57 -13.80
CA LEU A 260 -7.44 -19.73 -12.48
C LEU A 260 -7.90 -21.02 -11.78
N GLU A 261 -9.07 -21.55 -12.14
CA GLU A 261 -9.64 -22.75 -11.55
C GLU A 261 -8.66 -23.93 -11.67
N ASN A 262 -8.48 -24.68 -10.57
CA ASN A 262 -7.60 -25.84 -10.50
C ASN A 262 -6.10 -25.56 -10.74
N LYS A 263 -5.68 -24.28 -10.80
CA LYS A 263 -4.26 -23.91 -10.94
C LYS A 263 -3.51 -23.82 -9.61
N GLY A 264 -4.24 -23.96 -8.48
CA GLY A 264 -3.65 -23.96 -7.15
C GLY A 264 -2.95 -22.64 -6.81
N THR A 265 -3.42 -21.50 -7.34
CA THR A 265 -2.80 -20.18 -7.08
C THR A 265 -2.91 -19.79 -5.61
N GLY A 266 -4.00 -20.18 -4.94
CA GLY A 266 -4.34 -19.73 -3.60
C GLY A 266 -4.94 -18.31 -3.58
N TRP A 267 -5.30 -17.77 -4.75
CA TRP A 267 -5.98 -16.49 -4.87
C TRP A 267 -7.48 -16.65 -4.65
N CYS A 268 -8.10 -15.75 -3.89
CA CYS A 268 -9.56 -15.72 -3.75
C CYS A 268 -10.27 -15.51 -5.10
N THR A 269 -9.61 -14.87 -6.07
CA THR A 269 -10.08 -14.66 -7.44
C THR A 269 -10.30 -15.97 -8.21
N ALA A 270 -9.80 -17.11 -7.72
CA ALA A 270 -10.17 -18.42 -8.25
C ALA A 270 -11.63 -18.81 -7.93
N GLY A 271 -12.35 -18.05 -7.11
CA GLY A 271 -13.81 -18.14 -6.95
C GLY A 271 -14.55 -17.25 -7.94
N GLN A 272 -15.61 -17.78 -8.57
CA GLN A 272 -16.37 -17.10 -9.63
C GLN A 272 -16.95 -15.75 -9.18
N SER A 273 -17.61 -15.72 -8.01
CA SER A 273 -18.18 -14.50 -7.43
C SER A 273 -17.12 -13.46 -7.12
N THR A 274 -15.98 -13.90 -6.58
CA THR A 274 -14.86 -13.01 -6.29
C THR A 274 -14.26 -12.44 -7.59
N ALA A 275 -14.10 -13.24 -8.64
CA ALA A 275 -13.66 -12.76 -9.96
C ALA A 275 -14.62 -11.70 -10.52
N GLN A 276 -15.93 -11.94 -10.48
CA GLN A 276 -16.94 -10.96 -10.91
C GLN A 276 -16.87 -9.65 -10.12
N SER A 277 -16.75 -9.73 -8.80
CA SER A 277 -16.63 -8.55 -7.94
C SER A 277 -15.37 -7.73 -8.24
N GLN A 278 -14.23 -8.41 -8.44
CA GLN A 278 -12.96 -7.74 -8.74
C GLN A 278 -12.96 -7.10 -10.12
N ILE A 279 -13.50 -7.78 -11.14
CA ILE A 279 -13.66 -7.23 -12.49
C ILE A 279 -14.64 -6.05 -12.50
N LYS A 280 -15.69 -6.08 -11.69
CA LYS A 280 -16.57 -4.91 -11.53
C LYS A 280 -15.82 -3.70 -10.95
N SER A 281 -14.88 -3.97 -10.03
CA SER A 281 -14.10 -2.93 -9.34
C SER A 281 -13.01 -2.30 -10.21
N GLY A 282 -12.40 -3.05 -11.13
CA GLY A 282 -11.30 -2.56 -11.97
C GLY A 282 -10.80 -3.62 -12.94
N ASP A 283 -9.89 -3.23 -13.83
CA ASP A 283 -9.17 -4.17 -14.69
C ASP A 283 -8.42 -5.22 -13.84
N PHE A 284 -8.24 -6.41 -14.40
CA PHE A 284 -7.45 -7.46 -13.77
C PHE A 284 -6.38 -7.96 -14.74
N TYR A 285 -5.14 -8.05 -14.30
CA TYR A 285 -4.05 -8.57 -15.10
C TYR A 285 -3.54 -9.86 -14.49
N VAL A 286 -3.29 -10.87 -15.32
CA VAL A 286 -2.63 -12.11 -14.89
C VAL A 286 -1.48 -12.40 -15.84
N TYR A 287 -0.32 -12.73 -15.27
CA TYR A 287 0.80 -13.25 -16.04
C TYR A 287 0.74 -14.77 -16.03
N TYR A 288 0.64 -15.37 -17.21
CA TYR A 288 0.66 -16.82 -17.39
C TYR A 288 1.98 -17.23 -18.01
N THR A 289 2.75 -18.06 -17.31
CA THR A 289 3.90 -18.73 -17.90
C THR A 289 3.47 -19.88 -18.80
N ASN A 290 4.33 -20.18 -19.76
CA ASN A 290 4.10 -21.26 -20.70
C ASN A 290 4.13 -22.63 -20.00
N ASP A 291 3.23 -23.51 -20.41
CA ASP A 291 3.29 -24.93 -20.10
C ASP A 291 4.35 -25.64 -20.94
N ALA A 292 4.51 -26.95 -20.72
CA ALA A 292 5.47 -27.78 -21.47
C ALA A 292 5.20 -27.82 -22.99
N SER A 293 4.01 -27.42 -23.45
CA SER A 293 3.66 -27.31 -24.87
C SER A 293 3.87 -25.90 -25.43
N GLY A 294 4.35 -24.96 -24.61
CA GLY A 294 4.60 -23.57 -24.99
C GLY A 294 3.39 -22.64 -24.87
N ASN A 295 2.27 -23.10 -24.32
CA ASN A 295 1.06 -22.27 -24.21
C ASN A 295 1.00 -21.56 -22.85
N PRO A 296 0.67 -20.26 -22.79
CA PRO A 296 0.65 -19.47 -21.57
C PRO A 296 -0.57 -19.80 -20.71
N THR A 297 -0.49 -20.89 -19.93
CA THR A 297 -1.64 -21.44 -19.19
C THR A 297 -1.43 -21.50 -17.69
N GLN A 298 -0.23 -21.18 -17.18
CA GLN A 298 0.09 -21.29 -15.75
C GLN A 298 0.19 -19.91 -15.08
N PRO A 299 -0.83 -19.48 -14.32
CA PRO A 299 -0.82 -18.17 -13.65
C PRO A 299 0.26 -18.11 -12.56
N ARG A 300 1.07 -17.04 -12.56
CA ARG A 300 2.13 -16.82 -11.55
C ARG A 300 2.10 -15.44 -10.88
N LEU A 301 1.60 -14.42 -11.58
CA LEU A 301 1.41 -13.07 -11.05
C LEU A 301 0.00 -12.58 -11.36
N ALA A 302 -0.55 -11.76 -10.47
CA ALA A 302 -1.77 -11.00 -10.75
C ALA A 302 -1.66 -9.57 -10.25
N ILE A 303 -2.28 -8.64 -10.98
CA ILE A 303 -2.43 -7.24 -10.60
C ILE A 303 -3.92 -6.91 -10.67
N ARG A 304 -4.51 -6.61 -9.51
CA ARG A 304 -5.89 -6.12 -9.40
C ARG A 304 -5.89 -4.60 -9.41
N MET A 305 -6.60 -3.99 -10.34
CA MET A 305 -6.83 -2.55 -10.34
C MET A 305 -8.00 -2.17 -9.42
N ASP A 306 -7.99 -0.94 -8.94
CA ASP A 306 -9.09 -0.32 -8.21
C ASP A 306 -9.56 0.92 -8.98
N GLY A 307 -10.62 0.76 -9.78
CA GLY A 307 -10.99 1.72 -10.81
C GLY A 307 -10.12 1.60 -12.07
N GLN A 308 -9.95 2.72 -12.77
CA GLN A 308 -9.33 2.76 -14.10
C GLN A 308 -7.80 2.89 -14.07
N ASP A 309 -7.25 3.52 -13.04
CA ASP A 309 -5.88 4.02 -13.05
C ASP A 309 -5.09 3.73 -11.77
N LYS A 310 -5.68 3.05 -10.78
CA LYS A 310 -5.02 2.76 -9.50
C LYS A 310 -4.74 1.28 -9.33
N ILE A 311 -3.54 0.96 -8.86
CA ILE A 311 -3.19 -0.42 -8.53
C ILE A 311 -3.73 -0.73 -7.15
N GLY A 312 -4.67 -1.67 -7.08
CA GLY A 312 -5.26 -2.13 -5.84
C GLY A 312 -4.36 -3.14 -5.14
N GLU A 313 -3.88 -4.16 -5.85
CA GLU A 313 -3.11 -5.26 -5.23
C GLU A 313 -2.27 -6.03 -6.25
N VAL A 314 -1.09 -6.48 -5.81
CA VAL A 314 -0.25 -7.42 -6.54
C VAL A 314 -0.17 -8.73 -5.78
N ARG A 315 -0.31 -9.85 -6.49
CA ARG A 315 -0.29 -11.21 -5.92
C ARG A 315 0.65 -12.12 -6.69
N GLY A 316 1.34 -12.99 -5.97
CA GLY A 316 2.05 -14.15 -6.50
C GLY A 316 1.49 -15.46 -5.94
N ILE A 317 2.12 -16.58 -6.27
CA ILE A 317 1.61 -17.93 -5.97
C ILE A 317 2.26 -18.60 -4.75
N LEU A 318 3.23 -17.94 -4.11
CA LEU A 318 3.86 -18.42 -2.87
C LEU A 318 2.93 -18.29 -1.65
N PRO A 319 3.27 -18.88 -0.49
CA PRO A 319 2.53 -18.67 0.75
C PRO A 319 2.29 -17.17 1.03
N HIS A 320 1.10 -16.85 1.57
CA HIS A 320 0.58 -15.49 1.72
C HIS A 320 0.45 -14.69 0.42
N GLN A 321 0.37 -15.37 -0.73
CA GLN A 321 0.30 -14.76 -2.07
C GLN A 321 1.54 -13.91 -2.40
N ASN A 322 2.69 -14.27 -1.84
CA ASN A 322 3.95 -13.59 -2.13
C ASN A 322 4.40 -13.85 -3.58
N VAL A 323 5.09 -12.86 -4.12
CA VAL A 323 5.72 -12.95 -5.44
C VAL A 323 6.97 -13.82 -5.35
N GLU A 324 7.13 -14.69 -6.33
CA GLU A 324 8.33 -15.50 -6.46
C GLU A 324 9.53 -14.59 -6.79
N PRO A 325 10.69 -14.73 -6.14
CA PRO A 325 11.85 -13.88 -6.42
C PRO A 325 12.26 -13.86 -7.90
N ILE A 326 12.10 -14.99 -8.60
CA ILE A 326 12.41 -15.11 -10.04
C ILE A 326 11.41 -14.36 -10.95
N MET A 327 10.21 -14.06 -10.46
CA MET A 327 9.16 -13.34 -11.19
C MET A 327 9.19 -11.82 -10.95
N GLN A 328 10.10 -11.35 -10.09
CA GLN A 328 10.16 -9.95 -9.69
C GLN A 328 10.44 -9.01 -10.87
N GLU A 329 11.33 -9.41 -11.78
CA GLU A 329 11.66 -8.61 -12.98
C GLU A 329 10.44 -8.46 -13.90
N THR A 330 9.75 -9.56 -14.20
CA THR A 330 8.50 -9.56 -15.01
C THR A 330 7.42 -8.68 -14.38
N LEU A 331 7.29 -8.71 -13.05
CA LEU A 331 6.38 -7.83 -12.33
C LEU A 331 6.80 -6.37 -12.46
N ASP A 332 8.07 -6.05 -12.25
CA ASP A 332 8.57 -4.68 -12.27
C ASP A 332 8.46 -4.05 -13.66
N GLU A 333 8.71 -4.80 -14.73
CA GLU A 333 8.45 -4.39 -16.12
C GLU A 333 6.98 -4.04 -16.33
N LYS A 334 6.06 -4.89 -15.83
CA LYS A 334 4.62 -4.60 -15.93
C LYS A 334 4.22 -3.39 -15.11
N LEU A 335 4.76 -3.25 -13.90
CA LEU A 335 4.48 -2.11 -13.04
C LEU A 335 4.90 -0.81 -13.72
N GLN A 336 6.06 -0.76 -14.38
CA GLN A 336 6.51 0.42 -15.12
C GLN A 336 5.50 0.90 -16.20
N SER A 337 4.70 -0.02 -16.77
CA SER A 337 3.65 0.34 -17.74
C SER A 337 2.52 1.20 -17.16
N PHE A 338 2.38 1.27 -15.83
CA PHE A 338 1.42 2.14 -15.13
C PHE A 338 2.01 3.51 -14.75
N GLY A 339 3.25 3.82 -15.17
CA GLY A 339 3.90 5.11 -14.95
C GLY A 339 3.97 5.50 -13.46
N SER A 340 3.62 6.75 -13.15
CA SER A 340 3.69 7.29 -11.78
C SER A 340 2.81 6.56 -10.76
N GLU A 341 1.81 5.78 -11.19
CA GLU A 341 1.03 4.95 -10.28
C GLU A 341 1.84 3.80 -9.69
N ALA A 342 2.81 3.25 -10.45
CA ALA A 342 3.67 2.19 -9.97
C ALA A 342 4.50 2.64 -8.75
N ASP A 343 5.06 3.84 -8.82
CA ASP A 343 5.87 4.40 -7.75
C ASP A 343 5.01 4.72 -6.52
N ARG A 344 3.79 5.24 -6.73
CA ARG A 344 2.81 5.44 -5.65
C ARG A 344 2.39 4.14 -4.99
N TYR A 345 2.13 3.09 -5.76
CA TYR A 345 1.79 1.77 -5.24
C TYR A 345 2.95 1.16 -4.42
N ARG A 346 4.18 1.23 -4.94
CA ARG A 346 5.38 0.75 -4.23
C ARG A 346 5.57 1.49 -2.92
N LYS A 347 5.42 2.83 -2.93
CA LYS A 347 5.50 3.66 -1.73
C LYS A 347 4.43 3.25 -0.71
N LYS A 348 3.15 3.21 -1.10
CA LYS A 348 2.05 2.78 -0.20
C LYS A 348 2.27 1.41 0.40
N THR A 349 2.73 0.45 -0.40
CA THR A 349 3.02 -0.90 0.07
C THR A 349 4.17 -0.90 1.10
N SER A 350 5.24 -0.17 0.83
CA SER A 350 6.38 -0.03 1.74
C SER A 350 5.96 0.66 3.05
N ASP A 351 5.23 1.77 2.94
CA ASP A 351 4.76 2.57 4.07
C ASP A 351 3.84 1.74 4.98
N MET A 352 2.86 1.04 4.42
CA MET A 352 1.94 0.19 5.18
C MET A 352 2.64 -0.99 5.85
N LYS A 353 3.64 -1.59 5.20
CA LYS A 353 4.45 -2.65 5.79
C LYS A 353 5.28 -2.12 6.97
N GLN A 354 5.90 -0.96 6.82
CA GLN A 354 6.70 -0.35 7.88
C GLN A 354 5.83 0.10 9.06
N LEU A 355 4.68 0.73 8.80
CA LEU A 355 3.72 1.15 9.83
C LEU A 355 3.18 -0.05 10.62
N THR A 356 2.82 -1.13 9.94
CA THR A 356 2.38 -2.38 10.59
C THR A 356 3.50 -3.00 11.42
N GLY A 357 4.75 -2.95 10.95
CA GLY A 357 5.92 -3.40 11.72
C GLY A 357 6.14 -2.57 13.01
N ILE A 358 5.91 -1.26 12.95
CA ILE A 358 5.98 -0.36 14.11
C ILE A 358 4.87 -0.67 15.12
N GLU A 359 3.63 -0.85 14.64
CA GLU A 359 2.49 -1.22 15.48
C GLU A 359 2.75 -2.54 16.23
N ILE A 360 3.28 -3.57 15.55
CA ILE A 360 3.66 -4.85 16.16
C ILE A 360 4.75 -4.64 17.23
N LYS A 361 5.80 -3.86 16.94
CA LYS A 361 6.87 -3.58 17.93
C LYS A 361 6.30 -2.94 19.19
N ILE A 362 5.40 -1.96 19.06
CA ILE A 362 4.76 -1.31 20.20
C ILE A 362 3.91 -2.30 21.00
N GLN A 363 3.10 -3.12 20.33
CA GLN A 363 2.28 -4.15 20.98
C GLN A 363 3.11 -5.19 21.74
N GLU A 364 4.31 -5.51 21.25
CA GLU A 364 5.26 -6.41 21.91
C GLU A 364 6.09 -5.71 23.02
N GLY A 365 5.89 -4.41 23.25
CA GLY A 365 6.65 -3.63 24.23
C GLY A 365 8.11 -3.38 23.84
N LYS A 366 8.44 -3.47 22.54
CA LYS A 366 9.79 -3.21 22.01
C LYS A 366 9.99 -1.71 21.78
N GLU A 367 11.20 -1.23 22.03
CA GLU A 367 11.57 0.15 21.72
C GLU A 367 11.65 0.39 20.20
N LEU A 368 11.25 1.59 19.80
CA LEU A 368 11.36 2.04 18.40
C LEU A 368 12.76 2.59 18.14
N THR A 369 13.31 2.24 16.98
CA THR A 369 14.61 2.76 16.53
C THR A 369 14.47 4.19 16.01
N LYS A 370 15.58 4.90 15.85
CA LYS A 370 15.63 6.20 15.18
C LYS A 370 14.95 6.19 13.80
N VAL A 371 15.13 5.12 13.01
CA VAL A 371 14.51 4.99 11.68
C VAL A 371 13.00 4.83 11.79
N ASP A 372 12.53 4.05 12.76
CA ASP A 372 11.08 3.89 13.03
C ASP A 372 10.45 5.23 13.42
N LEU A 373 11.13 6.01 14.29
CA LEU A 373 10.64 7.30 14.75
C LEU A 373 10.65 8.36 13.63
N ILE A 374 11.72 8.44 12.83
CA ILE A 374 11.78 9.35 11.67
C ILE A 374 10.62 9.10 10.70
N PHE A 375 10.29 7.82 10.48
CA PHE A 375 9.14 7.42 9.66
C PHE A 375 7.82 7.78 10.33
N LEU A 376 7.60 7.39 11.60
CA LEU A 376 6.34 7.62 12.31
C LEU A 376 6.00 9.11 12.47
N TYR A 377 7.00 9.96 12.70
CA TYR A 377 6.84 11.42 12.77
C TYR A 377 6.83 12.10 11.39
N GLU A 378 6.90 11.35 10.29
CA GLU A 378 6.87 11.85 8.91
C GLU A 378 7.91 12.94 8.64
N ILE A 379 9.10 12.81 9.23
CA ILE A 379 10.14 13.86 9.20
C ILE A 379 10.68 14.07 7.77
N ASN A 380 10.84 12.97 7.03
CA ASN A 380 11.41 13.02 5.67
C ASN A 380 10.36 12.96 4.57
N THR A 381 9.26 12.22 4.79
CA THR A 381 8.22 11.93 3.80
C THR A 381 6.92 11.61 4.53
N SER A 382 5.78 11.90 3.90
CA SER A 382 4.47 11.43 4.38
C SER A 382 4.38 9.90 4.32
N ILE A 383 3.51 9.33 5.15
CA ILE A 383 3.10 7.92 5.10
C ILE A 383 1.83 7.82 4.26
N ASP A 384 1.88 7.08 3.15
CA ASP A 384 0.73 6.92 2.26
C ASP A 384 0.07 5.54 2.46
N GLY A 385 -1.24 5.54 2.67
CA GLY A 385 -2.07 4.33 2.72
C GLY A 385 -2.89 4.09 1.45
N PHE A 386 -3.65 3.00 1.45
CA PHE A 386 -4.65 2.73 0.41
C PHE A 386 -6.02 3.35 0.72
N GLY A 387 -6.16 4.02 1.88
CA GLY A 387 -7.35 4.80 2.24
C GLY A 387 -7.41 6.18 1.58
N TYR A 388 -8.57 6.82 1.69
CA TYR A 388 -8.80 8.19 1.22
C TYR A 388 -8.31 9.27 2.19
N GLN A 389 -8.11 8.90 3.45
CA GLN A 389 -7.67 9.78 4.52
C GLN A 389 -6.31 9.30 5.05
N LYS A 390 -5.64 10.18 5.79
CA LYS A 390 -4.41 9.83 6.51
C LYS A 390 -4.67 8.64 7.44
N ASP A 391 -3.74 7.69 7.48
CA ASP A 391 -3.90 6.47 8.26
C ASP A 391 -4.07 6.83 9.76
N PRO A 392 -5.22 6.48 10.38
CA PRO A 392 -5.51 6.85 11.76
C PRO A 392 -4.49 6.29 12.76
N ARG A 393 -3.83 5.17 12.42
CA ARG A 393 -2.79 4.54 13.25
C ARG A 393 -1.65 5.48 13.55
N ILE A 394 -1.29 6.37 12.63
CA ILE A 394 -0.19 7.32 12.85
C ILE A 394 -0.47 8.16 14.11
N LYS A 395 -1.69 8.70 14.21
CA LYS A 395 -2.11 9.50 15.37
C LYS A 395 -2.24 8.64 16.62
N GLU A 396 -2.83 7.45 16.52
CA GLU A 396 -2.98 6.51 17.64
C GLU A 396 -1.61 6.16 18.25
N LEU A 397 -0.66 5.74 17.42
CA LEU A 397 0.68 5.35 17.84
C LEU A 397 1.46 6.53 18.42
N LEU A 398 1.34 7.74 17.84
CA LEU A 398 1.99 8.95 18.35
C LEU A 398 1.45 9.37 19.73
N ASN A 399 0.16 9.19 20.02
CA ASN A 399 -0.43 9.57 21.31
C ASN A 399 0.11 8.76 22.50
N GLU A 400 0.64 7.56 22.24
CA GLU A 400 1.24 6.70 23.27
C GLU A 400 2.73 7.00 23.50
N ARG A 401 3.33 7.91 22.72
CA ARG A 401 4.77 8.20 22.77
C ARG A 401 5.15 9.28 23.78
N ASN A 402 6.37 9.15 24.29
CA ASN A 402 7.06 10.25 24.95
C ASN A 402 7.81 11.07 23.90
N ILE A 403 7.19 12.17 23.47
CA ILE A 403 7.73 13.07 22.43
C ILE A 403 9.14 13.57 22.75
N LEU A 404 9.45 13.85 24.03
CA LEU A 404 10.77 14.34 24.42
C LEU A 404 11.84 13.27 24.20
N ALA A 405 11.60 12.05 24.70
CA ALA A 405 12.53 10.93 24.53
C ALA A 405 12.70 10.54 23.05
N ASP A 406 11.63 10.64 22.26
CA ASP A 406 11.69 10.41 20.82
C ASP A 406 12.54 11.46 20.12
N ALA A 407 12.38 12.74 20.47
CA ALA A 407 13.22 13.81 19.93
C ALA A 407 14.69 13.63 20.31
N GLU A 408 15.01 13.23 21.55
CA GLU A 408 16.38 12.89 21.96
C GLU A 408 16.97 11.76 21.13
N THR A 409 16.17 10.74 20.81
CA THR A 409 16.59 9.61 19.95
C THR A 409 16.78 10.02 18.50
N ILE A 410 15.85 10.81 17.95
CA ILE A 410 15.89 11.26 16.55
C ILE A 410 17.07 12.19 16.31
N TYR A 411 17.24 13.17 17.20
CA TYR A 411 18.27 14.18 17.03
C TYR A 411 19.60 13.78 17.64
N GLU A 412 19.65 12.74 18.49
CA GLU A 412 20.84 12.38 19.27
C GLU A 412 21.27 13.58 20.12
N CYS A 413 20.39 13.97 21.05
CA CYS A 413 20.46 15.18 21.87
C CYS A 413 20.16 14.86 23.34
N ASP A 414 20.67 15.71 24.26
CA ASP A 414 20.31 15.70 25.69
C ASP A 414 19.68 17.05 26.06
N PHE A 415 18.35 17.11 26.13
CA PHE A 415 17.65 18.36 26.44
C PHE A 415 17.76 18.77 27.92
N ASN A 416 18.28 17.91 28.80
CA ASN A 416 18.53 18.27 30.20
C ASN A 416 19.77 19.14 30.35
N ASN A 417 20.75 19.00 29.46
CA ASN A 417 21.97 19.80 29.42
C ASN A 417 22.17 20.42 28.03
N PRO A 418 21.32 21.38 27.63
CA PRO A 418 21.27 21.83 26.25
C PRO A 418 22.51 22.62 25.87
N GLY A 419 23.21 22.16 24.83
CA GLY A 419 24.23 22.90 24.10
C GLY A 419 23.63 23.64 22.90
N LYS A 420 24.48 24.11 21.99
CA LYS A 420 24.05 24.87 20.80
C LYS A 420 22.95 24.15 20.01
N LYS A 421 23.16 22.87 19.69
CA LYS A 421 22.25 22.06 18.87
C LYS A 421 20.87 21.88 19.51
N GLU A 422 20.85 21.59 20.81
CA GLU A 422 19.61 21.44 21.57
C GLU A 422 18.86 22.77 21.66
N LEU A 423 19.59 23.87 21.88
CA LEU A 423 19.00 25.21 21.90
C LEU A 423 18.44 25.61 20.53
N GLU A 424 19.14 25.33 19.44
CA GLU A 424 18.64 25.55 18.09
C GLU A 424 17.30 24.85 17.83
N LEU A 425 17.13 23.62 18.36
CA LEU A 425 15.86 22.87 18.29
C LEU A 425 14.79 23.48 19.21
N ILE A 426 15.14 23.82 20.45
CA ILE A 426 14.23 24.44 21.44
C ILE A 426 13.66 25.76 20.93
N TYR A 427 14.53 26.59 20.32
CA TYR A 427 14.15 27.89 19.77
C TYR A 427 13.64 27.81 18.33
N GLY A 428 13.81 26.68 17.64
CA GLY A 428 13.39 26.51 16.24
C GLY A 428 14.18 27.35 15.24
N VAL A 429 15.45 27.63 15.55
CA VAL A 429 16.31 28.57 14.80
C VAL A 429 17.46 27.91 14.04
N GLY A 430 17.66 26.60 14.23
CA GLY A 430 18.67 25.82 13.51
C GLY A 430 18.36 25.62 12.02
N ASP A 431 19.29 24.99 11.31
CA ASP A 431 19.18 24.75 9.86
C ASP A 431 18.12 23.71 9.49
N LYS A 432 17.82 22.79 10.42
CA LYS A 432 16.77 21.79 10.24
C LYS A 432 15.47 22.30 10.82
N SER A 433 14.40 22.28 10.02
CA SER A 433 13.06 22.56 10.51
C SER A 433 12.71 21.58 11.63
N THR A 434 12.27 22.10 12.78
CA THR A 434 11.66 21.29 13.82
C THR A 434 10.32 20.74 13.29
N PRO A 435 10.04 19.43 13.36
CA PRO A 435 8.75 18.86 12.99
C PRO A 435 7.62 19.47 13.83
N PRO A 436 6.44 19.71 13.25
CA PRO A 436 5.31 20.28 13.98
C PRO A 436 4.93 19.52 15.26
N ALA A 437 5.10 18.19 15.26
CA ALA A 437 4.87 17.33 16.42
C ALA A 437 5.73 17.70 17.64
N PHE A 438 6.87 18.36 17.45
CA PHE A 438 7.79 18.74 18.52
C PHE A 438 7.59 20.17 19.02
N PHE A 439 6.83 21.02 18.32
CA PHE A 439 6.71 22.44 18.63
C PHE A 439 6.27 22.71 20.08
N GLU A 440 5.22 22.03 20.55
CA GLU A 440 4.72 22.24 21.92
C GLU A 440 5.72 21.77 22.98
N THR A 441 6.43 20.67 22.72
CA THR A 441 7.49 20.18 23.62
C THR A 441 8.65 21.16 23.68
N MET A 442 9.13 21.65 22.53
CA MET A 442 10.21 22.63 22.45
C MET A 442 9.81 23.96 23.11
N LYS A 443 8.57 24.41 22.90
CA LYS A 443 8.01 25.59 23.54
C LYS A 443 7.99 25.48 25.07
N ARG A 444 7.67 24.30 25.62
CA ARG A 444 7.75 24.06 27.07
C ARG A 444 9.19 24.10 27.57
N LEU A 445 10.13 23.47 26.85
CA LEU A 445 11.56 23.51 27.22
C LEU A 445 12.15 24.92 27.20
N ARG A 446 11.62 25.81 26.34
CA ARG A 446 12.00 27.23 26.29
C ARG A 446 11.51 28.02 27.52
N GLN A 447 10.43 27.61 28.19
CA GLN A 447 9.87 28.36 29.32
C GLN A 447 10.85 28.42 30.50
N GLY A 448 11.08 29.63 31.03
CA GLY A 448 11.97 29.85 32.17
C GLY A 448 13.47 29.86 31.85
N ARG A 449 13.86 29.68 30.58
CA ARG A 449 15.26 29.81 30.15
C ARG A 449 15.73 31.27 30.11
N ASN A 450 17.03 31.48 30.30
CA ASN A 450 17.66 32.78 30.09
C ASN A 450 18.03 32.95 28.61
N ILE A 451 17.14 33.62 27.88
CA ILE A 451 17.27 33.83 26.42
C ILE A 451 18.60 34.51 26.06
N GLU A 452 19.08 35.48 26.86
CA GLU A 452 20.35 36.15 26.58
C GLU A 452 21.52 35.16 26.63
N SER A 453 21.61 34.33 27.67
CA SER A 453 22.67 33.32 27.76
C SER A 453 22.59 32.28 26.65
N ASP A 454 21.39 31.85 26.28
CA ASP A 454 21.18 30.88 25.21
C ASP A 454 21.56 31.46 23.84
N MET A 455 21.21 32.72 23.55
CA MET A 455 21.58 33.39 22.30
C MET A 455 23.10 33.43 22.10
N LEU A 456 23.87 33.67 23.16
CA LEU A 456 25.34 33.67 23.08
C LEU A 456 25.90 32.31 22.68
N LEU A 457 25.27 31.22 23.13
CA LEU A 457 25.62 29.85 22.75
C LEU A 457 25.17 29.52 21.33
N ILE A 458 23.94 29.89 20.95
CA ILE A 458 23.38 29.64 19.62
C ILE A 458 24.20 30.36 18.54
N PHE A 459 24.47 31.65 18.73
CA PHE A 459 25.21 32.48 17.77
C PHE A 459 26.73 32.38 17.92
N GLU A 460 27.21 31.59 18.90
CA GLU A 460 28.62 31.44 19.24
C GLU A 460 29.34 32.81 19.35
N CYS A 461 28.76 33.71 20.16
CA CYS A 461 29.16 35.10 20.23
C CYS A 461 29.27 35.65 21.67
N GLN A 462 29.90 36.82 21.80
CA GLN A 462 29.95 37.61 23.01
C GLN A 462 28.83 38.66 23.04
N PRO A 463 28.39 39.15 24.23
CA PRO A 463 27.29 40.11 24.33
C PRO A 463 27.46 41.37 23.48
N ASN A 464 28.69 41.87 23.35
CA ASN A 464 29.01 43.07 22.56
C ASN A 464 29.04 42.84 21.04
N GLN A 465 28.82 41.60 20.58
CA GLN A 465 28.72 41.22 19.16
C GLN A 465 27.26 41.08 18.70
N ILE A 466 26.30 41.21 19.63
CA ILE A 466 24.86 41.30 19.34
C ILE A 466 24.47 42.78 19.31
N ILE A 467 24.02 43.24 18.15
CA ILE A 467 23.60 44.63 17.94
C ILE A 467 22.08 44.75 18.06
N ARG A 468 21.59 45.74 18.80
CA ARG A 468 20.16 45.89 19.09
C ARG A 468 19.52 47.15 18.54
N SER A 469 20.31 48.10 18.05
CA SER A 469 19.81 49.39 17.56
C SER A 469 20.66 49.97 16.43
N GLN A 470 20.11 50.98 15.74
CA GLN A 470 20.84 51.74 14.73
C GLN A 470 22.12 52.39 15.29
N GLN A 471 22.03 52.94 16.50
CA GLN A 471 23.16 53.63 17.15
C GLN A 471 24.29 52.64 17.48
N GLU A 472 23.95 51.47 18.01
CA GLU A 472 24.92 50.41 18.26
C GLU A 472 25.57 49.90 16.97
N LEU A 473 24.79 49.74 15.90
CA LEU A 473 25.34 49.31 14.61
C LEU A 473 26.34 50.33 14.07
N GLN A 474 25.97 51.61 14.07
CA GLN A 474 26.83 52.70 13.61
C GLN A 474 28.13 52.76 14.43
N GLN A 475 28.04 52.59 15.75
CA GLN A 475 29.20 52.56 16.62
C GLN A 475 30.08 51.33 16.35
N ALA A 476 29.49 50.14 16.21
CA ALA A 476 30.22 48.91 15.91
C ALA A 476 30.96 48.98 14.56
N ILE A 477 30.31 49.52 13.52
CA ILE A 477 30.93 49.75 12.21
C ILE A 477 32.08 50.76 12.34
N LYS A 478 31.87 51.88 13.03
CA LYS A 478 32.90 52.91 13.25
C LYS A 478 34.12 52.36 14.00
N GLU A 479 33.90 51.52 14.99
CA GLU A 479 34.94 50.87 15.79
C GLU A 479 35.53 49.61 15.14
N LYS A 480 35.01 49.19 13.97
CA LYS A 480 35.38 47.94 13.28
C LYS A 480 35.24 46.71 14.18
N LYS A 481 34.20 46.70 15.03
CA LYS A 481 33.87 45.53 15.86
C LYS A 481 33.32 44.41 14.98
N GLU A 482 33.65 43.18 15.34
CA GLU A 482 33.01 42.01 14.75
C GLU A 482 31.55 41.95 15.22
N ILE A 483 30.63 41.79 14.27
CA ILE A 483 29.20 41.67 14.53
C ILE A 483 28.79 40.24 14.18
N LYS A 484 28.16 39.54 15.12
CA LYS A 484 27.65 38.17 14.92
C LYS A 484 26.15 38.13 14.72
N ALA A 485 25.40 39.03 15.36
CA ALA A 485 23.96 39.07 15.26
C ALA A 485 23.40 40.49 15.34
N TYR A 486 22.24 40.69 14.72
CA TYR A 486 21.39 41.87 14.89
C TYR A 486 20.00 41.42 15.37
N ILE A 487 19.50 42.05 16.43
CA ILE A 487 18.19 41.74 17.03
C ILE A 487 17.49 43.04 17.40
N GLY A 488 16.57 43.49 16.55
CA GLY A 488 15.82 44.72 16.77
C GLY A 488 15.05 45.20 15.55
N GLU A 489 14.43 46.37 15.67
CA GLU A 489 13.59 46.95 14.62
C GLU A 489 14.42 47.41 13.41
N LEU A 490 13.98 47.04 12.20
CA LEU A 490 14.63 47.44 10.95
C LEU A 490 14.41 48.94 10.67
N PHE A 491 15.50 49.70 10.63
CA PHE A 491 15.48 51.14 10.34
C PHE A 491 15.74 51.45 8.86
N PRO A 492 15.48 52.68 8.38
CA PRO A 492 15.70 53.02 6.98
C PRO A 492 17.14 52.76 6.49
N ASN A 493 17.28 52.18 5.31
CA ASN A 493 18.53 51.71 4.70
C ASN A 493 19.29 50.62 5.51
N PHE A 494 18.62 49.91 6.42
CA PHE A 494 19.21 48.82 7.20
C PHE A 494 20.07 47.86 6.35
N PHE A 495 19.54 47.34 5.25
CA PHE A 495 20.22 46.33 4.43
C PHE A 495 21.41 46.86 3.62
N LYS A 496 21.53 48.18 3.48
CA LYS A 496 22.70 48.85 2.87
C LYS A 496 23.86 49.01 3.86
N VAL A 497 23.55 49.16 5.15
CA VAL A 497 24.56 49.44 6.19
C VAL A 497 24.97 48.20 6.99
N ILE A 498 24.07 47.23 7.15
CA ILE A 498 24.39 45.97 7.82
C ILE A 498 25.41 45.18 6.97
N PRO A 499 26.47 44.59 7.57
CA PRO A 499 27.40 43.75 6.81
C PRO A 499 26.71 42.58 6.09
N GLN A 500 27.26 42.14 4.95
CA GLN A 500 26.65 41.08 4.13
C GLN A 500 26.72 39.69 4.78
N HIS A 501 27.76 39.40 5.55
CA HIS A 501 28.03 38.07 6.11
C HIS A 501 27.34 37.80 7.45
N ILE A 502 26.44 38.68 7.92
CA ILE A 502 25.73 38.45 9.18
C ILE A 502 24.62 37.45 8.94
N GLU A 503 24.73 36.28 9.57
CA GLU A 503 23.77 35.18 9.45
C GLU A 503 22.53 35.37 10.33
N HIS A 504 22.71 36.00 11.50
CA HIS A 504 21.67 36.12 12.53
C HIS A 504 21.05 37.51 12.54
N ILE A 505 19.99 37.71 11.76
CA ILE A 505 19.20 38.95 11.75
C ILE A 505 17.79 38.61 12.20
N TYR A 506 17.35 39.23 13.29
CA TYR A 506 16.04 39.03 13.89
C TYR A 506 15.37 40.37 14.17
N THR A 507 14.07 40.46 13.96
CA THR A 507 13.28 41.58 14.50
C THR A 507 12.95 41.35 15.98
N GLU A 508 12.78 40.09 16.40
CA GLU A 508 12.42 39.69 17.77
C GLU A 508 12.82 38.22 18.05
N PHE A 509 14.02 37.94 18.59
CA PHE A 509 14.46 36.55 18.77
C PHE A 509 13.58 35.75 19.77
N PRO A 510 13.27 34.47 19.48
CA PRO A 510 13.62 33.67 18.28
C PRO A 510 12.70 33.86 17.07
N GLU A 511 11.58 34.55 17.25
CA GLU A 511 10.67 34.89 16.16
C GLU A 511 11.30 35.94 15.19
N GLY A 512 10.67 36.21 14.06
CA GLY A 512 11.12 37.30 13.16
C GLY A 512 12.53 37.15 12.58
N LYS A 513 13.02 35.91 12.42
CA LYS A 513 14.27 35.61 11.71
C LYS A 513 14.15 36.07 10.26
N ILE A 514 15.04 36.96 9.85
CA ILE A 514 15.19 37.39 8.46
C ILE A 514 16.03 36.34 7.73
N LYS A 515 15.41 35.65 6.77
CA LYS A 515 16.09 34.63 5.97
C LYS A 515 16.86 35.28 4.83
N GLN A 516 18.02 34.70 4.52
CA GLN A 516 18.88 35.14 3.42
C GLN A 516 19.11 33.98 2.48
N LYS A 517 18.98 34.21 1.17
CA LYS A 517 19.16 33.17 0.15
C LYS A 517 19.79 33.76 -1.10
N THR A 518 20.97 33.29 -1.47
CA THR A 518 21.59 33.66 -2.75
C THR A 518 21.06 32.75 -3.86
N ILE A 519 20.63 33.35 -4.97
CA ILE A 519 20.22 32.63 -6.19
C ILE A 519 21.00 33.10 -7.41
N GLU A 520 21.11 32.26 -8.42
CA GLU A 520 21.65 32.60 -9.73
C GLU A 520 20.51 32.93 -10.71
N LEU A 521 20.59 34.09 -11.35
CA LEU A 521 19.74 34.48 -12.48
C LEU A 521 20.51 34.33 -13.79
N GLY A 522 19.80 34.26 -14.91
CA GLY A 522 20.40 34.16 -16.24
C GLY A 522 21.05 32.80 -16.52
N THR A 523 20.55 31.72 -15.91
CA THR A 523 21.13 30.35 -15.93
C THR A 523 21.06 29.64 -17.30
N GLY A 524 20.77 30.36 -18.37
CA GLY A 524 20.61 29.82 -19.73
C GLY A 524 19.19 29.40 -20.09
N LEU A 525 18.28 29.22 -19.13
CA LEU A 525 16.84 29.08 -19.41
C LEU A 525 16.29 30.42 -19.91
N LYS A 526 15.49 30.42 -20.98
CA LYS A 526 14.98 31.64 -21.65
C LYS A 526 13.47 31.66 -21.82
N THR A 527 12.86 30.50 -21.95
CA THR A 527 11.45 30.38 -22.30
C THR A 527 10.63 29.76 -21.17
N LYS A 528 9.32 30.03 -21.17
CA LYS A 528 8.35 29.33 -20.32
C LYS A 528 8.54 27.81 -20.36
N ALA A 529 8.68 27.24 -21.56
CA ALA A 529 8.80 25.79 -21.73
C ALA A 529 10.05 25.23 -21.03
N GLU A 530 11.19 25.93 -21.17
CA GLU A 530 12.44 25.54 -20.50
C GLU A 530 12.32 25.60 -18.97
N PHE A 531 11.73 26.67 -18.42
CA PHE A 531 11.49 26.77 -16.98
C PHE A 531 10.52 25.70 -16.47
N VAL A 532 9.39 25.50 -17.15
CA VAL A 532 8.40 24.47 -16.76
C VAL A 532 9.04 23.09 -16.76
N ASN A 533 9.76 22.74 -17.83
CA ASN A 533 10.41 21.43 -17.94
C ASN A 533 11.49 21.25 -16.85
N ALA A 534 12.32 22.26 -16.59
CA ALA A 534 13.35 22.17 -15.57
C ALA A 534 12.75 21.99 -14.16
N ILE A 535 11.67 22.72 -13.84
CA ILE A 535 10.99 22.62 -12.54
C ILE A 535 10.33 21.25 -12.37
N GLU A 536 9.63 20.76 -13.41
CA GLU A 536 8.94 19.47 -13.38
C GLU A 536 9.93 18.28 -13.34
N GLN A 537 11.10 18.39 -13.98
CA GLN A 537 12.16 17.38 -13.90
C GLN A 537 12.77 17.25 -12.49
N GLN A 538 12.76 18.32 -11.69
CA GLN A 538 13.15 18.28 -10.28
C GLN A 538 12.02 17.78 -9.34
N GLY A 539 10.90 17.31 -9.90
CA GLY A 539 9.76 16.81 -9.13
C GLY A 539 8.88 17.91 -8.53
N SER A 540 9.04 19.16 -8.94
CA SER A 540 8.20 20.29 -8.51
C SER A 540 7.02 20.53 -9.47
N GLY A 541 5.93 21.10 -8.97
CA GLY A 541 4.78 21.50 -9.80
C GLY A 541 4.85 22.96 -10.25
N VAL A 542 4.17 23.27 -11.36
CA VAL A 542 3.98 24.65 -11.83
C VAL A 542 2.48 24.90 -12.04
N GLY A 543 1.94 25.89 -11.33
CA GLY A 543 0.53 26.27 -11.41
C GLY A 543 0.17 26.96 -12.74
N ASP A 544 -1.09 26.89 -13.13
CA ASP A 544 -1.54 27.39 -14.44
C ASP A 544 -1.41 28.91 -14.58
N PHE A 545 -1.71 29.68 -13.53
CA PHE A 545 -1.47 31.12 -13.52
C PHE A 545 0.02 31.47 -13.62
N ALA A 546 0.91 30.66 -13.04
CA ALA A 546 2.35 30.85 -13.19
C ALA A 546 2.77 30.58 -14.65
N LYS A 547 2.23 29.53 -15.26
CA LYS A 547 2.39 29.24 -16.70
C LYS A 547 1.85 30.38 -17.57
N ASP A 548 0.75 31.01 -17.18
CA ASP A 548 0.17 32.12 -17.93
C ASP A 548 1.08 33.36 -17.87
N ILE A 549 1.44 33.84 -16.68
CA ILE A 549 2.27 35.05 -16.57
C ILE A 549 3.68 34.88 -17.13
N MET A 550 4.24 33.65 -17.16
CA MET A 550 5.49 33.36 -17.88
C MET A 550 5.37 33.48 -19.42
N SER A 551 4.15 33.53 -19.96
CA SER A 551 3.90 33.71 -21.40
C SER A 551 3.76 35.19 -21.80
N LYS A 552 3.84 36.12 -20.83
CA LYS A 552 3.64 37.56 -21.03
C LYS A 552 4.96 38.24 -21.36
N ALA A 553 4.90 39.37 -22.08
CA ALA A 553 6.10 40.10 -22.51
C ALA A 553 6.86 40.72 -21.32
N GLU A 554 6.15 40.97 -20.22
CA GLU A 554 6.65 41.49 -18.96
C GLU A 554 7.49 40.44 -18.19
N PHE A 555 7.37 39.15 -18.53
CA PHE A 555 8.26 38.12 -18.01
C PHE A 555 9.61 38.17 -18.74
N VAL A 556 10.46 39.09 -18.29
CA VAL A 556 11.82 39.29 -18.84
C VAL A 556 12.82 38.46 -18.05
N VAL A 557 13.62 37.68 -18.80
CA VAL A 557 14.66 36.78 -18.28
C VAL A 557 16.04 37.38 -18.60
N SER A 558 16.95 37.34 -17.64
CA SER A 558 18.29 37.91 -17.80
C SER A 558 19.10 37.15 -18.86
N ASN A 559 19.87 37.90 -19.65
CA ASN A 559 20.87 37.35 -20.58
C ASN A 559 22.27 37.26 -19.99
N LYS A 560 22.44 37.73 -18.76
CA LYS A 560 23.71 37.73 -18.06
C LYS A 560 23.54 37.00 -16.74
N GLU A 561 24.45 36.08 -16.47
CA GLU A 561 24.54 35.43 -15.17
C GLU A 561 24.83 36.47 -14.08
N ALA A 562 24.01 36.43 -13.02
CA ALA A 562 24.14 37.29 -11.86
C ALA A 562 23.76 36.52 -10.60
N LYS A 563 24.46 36.79 -9.50
CA LYS A 563 24.09 36.31 -8.17
C LYS A 563 23.30 37.40 -7.48
N GLU A 564 22.10 37.05 -7.03
CA GLU A 564 21.22 37.94 -6.29
C GLU A 564 21.05 37.42 -4.86
N ASP A 565 21.29 38.29 -3.90
CA ASP A 565 21.07 38.00 -2.49
C ASP A 565 19.64 38.38 -2.11
N LEU A 566 18.80 37.39 -1.88
CA LEU A 566 17.41 37.58 -1.47
C LEU A 566 17.32 37.74 0.05
N ILE A 567 16.58 38.75 0.47
CA ILE A 567 16.10 38.91 1.84
C ILE A 567 14.64 38.45 1.88
N ILE A 568 14.36 37.45 2.70
CA ILE A 568 13.05 36.85 2.87
C ILE A 568 12.56 37.17 4.28
N LEU A 569 11.46 37.91 4.38
CA LEU A 569 10.91 38.39 5.65
C LEU A 569 9.38 38.46 5.62
N THR A 570 8.75 38.44 6.80
CA THR A 570 7.30 38.52 6.91
C THR A 570 6.79 39.96 6.80
N VAL A 571 5.49 40.14 6.57
CA VAL A 571 4.83 41.45 6.66
C VAL A 571 4.95 42.04 8.08
N LYS A 572 4.95 41.20 9.12
CA LYS A 572 5.25 41.62 10.50
C LYS A 572 6.66 42.20 10.60
N ASP A 573 7.66 41.55 10.03
CA ASP A 573 9.07 41.98 10.07
C ASP A 573 9.33 43.30 9.34
N LEU A 574 8.51 43.62 8.34
CA LEU A 574 8.48 44.94 7.70
C LEU A 574 7.95 46.05 8.63
N GLY A 575 7.38 45.71 9.78
CA GLY A 575 6.79 46.63 10.75
C GLY A 575 5.26 46.69 10.70
N PHE A 576 4.60 45.69 10.09
CA PHE A 576 3.14 45.68 9.92
C PHE A 576 2.47 44.46 10.59
N PRO A 577 2.37 44.41 11.93
CA PRO A 577 1.84 43.26 12.67
C PRO A 577 0.34 43.00 12.43
N SER A 578 -0.40 43.93 11.82
CA SER A 578 -1.82 43.77 11.47
C SER A 578 -2.05 43.54 9.98
N GLY A 579 -0.99 43.34 9.19
CA GLY A 579 -1.08 43.23 7.73
C GLY A 579 -1.31 44.57 7.03
N VAL A 580 -0.96 44.63 5.75
CA VAL A 580 -0.83 45.89 5.00
C VAL A 580 -1.01 45.65 3.49
N THR A 581 -1.19 46.72 2.70
CA THR A 581 -1.35 46.60 1.24
C THR A 581 -0.04 46.27 0.52
N VAL A 582 -0.09 45.65 -0.66
CA VAL A 582 1.10 45.36 -1.49
C VAL A 582 1.94 46.62 -1.73
N LYS A 583 1.28 47.75 -2.00
CA LYS A 583 1.96 49.04 -2.19
C LYS A 583 2.81 49.42 -0.98
N GLU A 584 2.23 49.35 0.21
CA GLU A 584 2.91 49.70 1.47
C GLU A 584 4.04 48.71 1.80
N ILE A 585 3.88 47.41 1.48
CA ILE A 585 4.96 46.40 1.57
C ILE A 585 6.15 46.84 0.71
N PHE A 586 5.91 47.19 -0.56
CA PHE A 586 6.98 47.55 -1.49
C PHE A 586 7.65 48.88 -1.14
N GLU A 587 6.88 49.88 -0.71
CA GLU A 587 7.41 51.15 -0.22
C GLU A 587 8.29 50.94 1.02
N ARG A 588 7.85 50.07 1.94
CA ARG A 588 8.64 49.75 3.13
C ARG A 588 9.90 48.98 2.80
N ALA A 589 9.85 47.98 1.93
CA ALA A 589 11.03 47.24 1.47
C ALA A 589 12.08 48.19 0.86
N LYS A 590 11.64 49.10 -0.03
CA LYS A 590 12.51 50.16 -0.60
C LYS A 590 13.13 51.05 0.47
N SER A 591 12.35 51.46 1.48
CA SER A 591 12.86 52.27 2.59
C SER A 591 13.96 51.58 3.40
N LEU A 592 13.96 50.25 3.47
CA LEU A 592 14.97 49.44 4.17
C LEU A 592 16.23 49.19 3.33
N GLY A 593 16.25 49.64 2.07
CA GLY A 593 17.35 49.40 1.14
C GLY A 593 17.24 48.08 0.37
N LEU A 594 16.01 47.55 0.22
CA LEU A 594 15.71 46.41 -0.64
C LEU A 594 15.16 46.88 -1.98
N GLU A 595 15.26 46.02 -2.99
CA GLU A 595 14.81 46.26 -4.35
C GLU A 595 13.79 45.19 -4.78
N LEU A 596 12.94 45.54 -5.74
CA LEU A 596 12.01 44.58 -6.31
C LEU A 596 12.78 43.57 -7.16
N CYS A 597 12.41 42.30 -7.03
CA CYS A 597 13.00 41.22 -7.79
C CYS A 597 12.62 41.29 -9.27
N PRO A 598 13.52 40.94 -10.19
CA PRO A 598 13.16 40.57 -11.55
C PRO A 598 12.13 39.42 -11.56
N PRO A 599 11.20 39.35 -12.53
CA PRO A 599 10.24 38.25 -12.61
C PRO A 599 10.87 36.85 -12.66
N GLU A 600 12.06 36.73 -13.26
CA GLU A 600 12.84 35.48 -13.32
C GLU A 600 13.14 34.89 -11.94
N THR A 601 13.20 35.72 -10.88
CA THR A 601 13.49 35.29 -9.51
C THR A 601 12.54 34.23 -9.01
N GLY A 602 11.25 34.25 -9.40
CA GLY A 602 10.28 33.24 -8.96
C GLY A 602 10.64 31.83 -9.43
N PRO A 603 10.70 31.59 -10.75
CA PRO A 603 11.14 30.31 -11.31
C PRO A 603 12.53 29.88 -10.82
N GLN A 604 13.51 30.79 -10.74
CA GLN A 604 14.87 30.46 -10.31
C GLN A 604 14.94 30.08 -8.84
N LEU A 605 14.24 30.82 -7.97
CA LEU A 605 14.15 30.47 -6.55
C LEU A 605 13.51 29.09 -6.39
N ARG A 606 12.51 28.74 -7.21
CA ARG A 606 11.92 27.40 -7.14
C ARG A 606 12.95 26.30 -7.42
N LEU A 607 13.76 26.47 -8.45
CA LEU A 607 14.82 25.53 -8.86
C LEU A 607 15.99 25.44 -7.86
N GLN A 608 16.22 26.51 -7.09
CA GLN A 608 17.39 26.66 -6.22
C GLN A 608 17.04 26.64 -4.72
N TYR A 609 15.80 26.28 -4.39
CA TYR A 609 15.32 26.14 -3.00
C TYR A 609 14.71 24.74 -2.75
N PRO A 610 15.48 23.65 -2.90
CA PRO A 610 15.00 22.29 -2.64
C PRO A 610 14.70 22.03 -1.16
N GLU A 611 15.39 22.73 -0.25
CA GLU A 611 15.25 22.62 1.20
C GLU A 611 14.12 23.48 1.79
N GLN A 612 13.21 23.99 0.93
CA GLN A 612 12.08 24.77 1.39
C GLN A 612 11.23 23.99 2.41
N PRO A 613 10.96 24.53 3.61
CA PRO A 613 10.14 23.87 4.62
C PRO A 613 8.72 23.57 4.14
N ILE A 614 8.19 22.40 4.53
CA ILE A 614 6.78 22.05 4.28
C ILE A 614 5.87 23.10 4.95
N GLY A 615 4.86 23.56 4.20
CA GLY A 615 3.94 24.59 4.63
C GLY A 615 4.44 26.02 4.46
N GLU A 616 5.65 26.26 3.93
CA GLU A 616 6.15 27.61 3.67
C GLU A 616 5.58 28.18 2.37
N TRP A 617 5.13 29.44 2.43
CA TRP A 617 4.63 30.21 1.28
C TRP A 617 5.38 31.54 1.18
N CYS A 618 6.19 31.71 0.13
CA CYS A 618 6.98 32.92 -0.08
C CYS A 618 6.56 33.60 -1.39
N ARG A 619 6.11 34.85 -1.31
CA ARG A 619 5.81 35.70 -2.47
C ARG A 619 7.08 36.38 -2.95
N ILE A 620 7.22 36.58 -4.26
CA ILE A 620 8.29 37.38 -4.82
C ILE A 620 7.84 38.85 -4.83
N GLY A 621 8.59 39.72 -4.17
CA GLY A 621 8.38 41.16 -4.24
C GLY A 621 8.85 41.69 -5.59
N MET A 622 8.04 41.53 -6.62
CA MET A 622 8.30 41.93 -8.00
C MET A 622 7.24 42.91 -8.50
N GLU A 623 7.50 43.59 -9.61
CA GLU A 623 6.44 44.29 -10.33
C GLU A 623 5.40 43.25 -10.81
N PRO A 624 4.09 43.45 -10.55
CA PRO A 624 3.07 42.48 -10.92
C PRO A 624 2.95 42.29 -12.44
N ILE A 625 2.77 41.04 -12.87
CA ILE A 625 2.46 40.72 -14.27
C ILE A 625 0.97 40.43 -14.37
N THR A 626 0.30 41.05 -15.34
CA THR A 626 -1.13 40.83 -15.59
C THR A 626 -1.35 39.49 -16.31
N ASP A 627 -2.22 38.64 -15.76
CA ASP A 627 -2.64 37.39 -16.41
C ASP A 627 -3.55 37.64 -17.62
N SER A 628 -4.05 36.58 -18.23
CA SER A 628 -4.95 36.67 -19.39
C SER A 628 -6.35 37.19 -19.04
N ASP A 629 -6.75 37.16 -17.76
CA ASP A 629 -8.05 37.61 -17.26
C ASP A 629 -7.99 39.06 -16.71
N GLY A 630 -6.83 39.70 -16.74
CA GLY A 630 -6.62 41.08 -16.29
C GLY A 630 -6.21 41.22 -14.82
N GLY A 631 -5.97 40.11 -14.11
CA GLY A 631 -5.51 40.10 -12.73
C GLY A 631 -4.00 40.35 -12.61
N PRO A 632 -3.53 41.29 -11.77
CA PRO A 632 -2.11 41.46 -11.48
C PRO A 632 -1.61 40.35 -10.53
N HIS A 633 -0.51 39.67 -10.89
CA HIS A 633 0.05 38.57 -10.11
C HIS A 633 1.55 38.74 -9.81
N LEU A 634 1.93 38.26 -8.64
CA LEU A 634 3.31 38.03 -8.21
C LEU A 634 3.61 36.54 -8.30
N PHE A 635 4.83 36.15 -8.68
CA PHE A 635 5.26 34.76 -8.46
C PHE A 635 5.31 34.43 -6.97
N GLY A 636 5.19 33.15 -6.65
CA GLY A 636 5.44 32.63 -5.32
C GLY A 636 5.95 31.20 -5.34
N VAL A 637 6.77 30.86 -4.37
CA VAL A 637 7.23 29.49 -4.12
C VAL A 637 6.52 28.94 -2.90
N TYR A 638 5.99 27.73 -3.04
CA TYR A 638 5.17 27.06 -2.02
C TYR A 638 5.62 25.61 -1.88
N ARG A 639 5.68 25.07 -0.66
CA ARG A 639 5.86 23.63 -0.42
C ARG A 639 4.64 23.08 0.31
N ASN A 640 3.88 22.21 -0.35
CA ASN A 640 2.86 21.39 0.31
C ASN A 640 3.47 20.07 0.82
N ASP A 641 2.63 19.25 1.45
CA ASP A 641 3.04 17.94 1.97
C ASP A 641 3.54 16.99 0.87
N ASP A 642 3.02 17.13 -0.37
CA ASP A 642 3.42 16.29 -1.50
C ASP A 642 4.76 16.73 -2.13
N ARG A 643 4.83 17.96 -2.66
CA ARG A 643 5.94 18.47 -3.46
C ARG A 643 6.06 20.01 -3.45
N PRO A 644 7.18 20.59 -3.90
CA PRO A 644 7.29 22.04 -4.08
C PRO A 644 6.53 22.50 -5.32
N TRP A 645 6.12 23.76 -5.31
CA TRP A 645 5.35 24.41 -6.37
C TRP A 645 5.88 25.81 -6.67
N LEU A 646 5.83 26.17 -7.95
CA LEU A 646 5.81 27.55 -8.42
C LEU A 646 4.35 27.94 -8.71
N ILE A 647 3.86 28.96 -8.03
CA ILE A 647 2.48 29.46 -8.13
C ILE A 647 2.48 30.99 -8.29
N THR A 648 1.29 31.58 -8.32
CA THR A 648 1.11 33.03 -8.26
C THR A 648 0.25 33.46 -7.08
N HIS A 649 0.36 34.72 -6.71
CA HIS A 649 -0.49 35.39 -5.75
C HIS A 649 -0.91 36.76 -6.26
N TYR A 650 -2.07 37.24 -5.83
CA TYR A 650 -2.59 38.52 -6.29
C TYR A 650 -1.67 39.68 -5.87
N GLY A 651 -1.23 40.47 -6.85
CA GLY A 651 -0.25 41.54 -6.72
C GLY A 651 -0.83 42.94 -6.82
N GLY A 652 -2.16 43.08 -6.81
CA GLY A 652 -2.80 44.39 -6.91
C GLY A 652 -2.37 45.32 -5.77
N PRO A 653 -2.14 46.62 -6.04
CA PRO A 653 -1.51 47.54 -5.08
C PRO A 653 -2.31 47.69 -3.78
N ASP A 654 -3.64 47.61 -3.85
CA ASP A 654 -4.54 47.76 -2.70
C ASP A 654 -4.90 46.41 -2.03
N TYR A 655 -4.42 45.28 -2.57
CA TYR A 655 -4.63 43.98 -1.97
C TYR A 655 -3.83 43.86 -0.67
N ARG A 656 -4.45 43.30 0.37
CA ARG A 656 -3.85 43.20 1.71
C ARG A 656 -3.31 41.80 1.97
N TYR A 657 -2.10 41.75 2.50
CA TYR A 657 -1.51 40.54 3.05
C TYR A 657 -1.49 40.62 4.59
N VAL A 658 -1.65 39.48 5.25
CA VAL A 658 -1.60 39.37 6.71
C VAL A 658 -0.16 39.31 7.21
N SER A 659 0.02 39.49 8.52
CA SER A 659 1.32 39.60 9.19
C SER A 659 2.32 38.50 8.84
N ASP A 660 1.84 37.26 8.70
CA ASP A 660 2.70 36.08 8.60
C ASP A 660 3.06 35.73 7.15
N ASN A 661 2.58 36.51 6.17
CA ASN A 661 2.94 36.29 4.77
C ASN A 661 4.39 36.68 4.50
N LEU A 662 5.16 35.78 3.90
CA LEU A 662 6.56 36.00 3.54
C LEU A 662 6.71 36.64 2.16
N PHE A 663 7.66 37.56 2.04
CA PHE A 663 8.10 38.15 0.79
C PHE A 663 9.61 38.05 0.62
N ALA A 664 10.05 37.75 -0.60
CA ALA A 664 11.45 37.81 -1.02
C ALA A 664 11.71 39.11 -1.80
N PHE A 665 12.75 39.85 -1.41
CA PHE A 665 13.25 41.03 -2.11
C PHE A 665 14.74 40.90 -2.39
N VAL A 666 15.25 41.62 -3.39
CA VAL A 666 16.68 41.70 -3.66
C VAL A 666 17.32 42.65 -2.65
N ARG A 667 18.46 42.26 -2.08
CA ARG A 667 19.31 43.18 -1.32
C ARG A 667 20.02 44.10 -2.30
N ALA A 668 19.82 45.42 -2.17
CA ALA A 668 20.51 46.38 -3.03
C ALA A 668 22.04 46.18 -2.93
N SER A 669 22.70 46.10 -4.08
CA SER A 669 24.16 46.11 -4.14
C SER A 669 24.66 47.47 -3.67
N ASN A 670 25.69 47.51 -2.81
CA ASN A 670 26.38 48.77 -2.50
C ASN A 670 27.11 49.24 -3.77
N SER A 671 26.49 50.17 -4.49
CA SER A 671 27.10 50.91 -5.60
C SER A 671 28.23 51.83 -5.13
#